data_AF-A0A022MMC8-F1
#
_entry.id   AF-A0A022MMC8-F1
#
_cell.length_a   1.000
_cell.length_b   1.000
_cell.length_c   1.000
_cell.angle_alpha   90.00
_cell.angle_beta   90.00
_cell.angle_gamma   90.00
#
_symmetry.space_group_name_H-M   'P 1'
#
loop_
_entity.id
_entity.type
_entity.pdbx_description
1 polymer ?
#
loop_
_entity_poly.entity_id
_entity_poly.type
_entity_poly.pdbx_seq_one_letter_code
_entity_poly.pdbx_strand_id
1 'polypeptide(L)'
;MIRVRRIGVTAVALLAMAGAAPASAQAARAAQDRLPSAARQSAAAGDSGTGLPPGWRVTGSGDARQLEWHTGTPVPMGDARVEFYAGDRLLGRPRPGGDGRTFRLDLGAARTKGLKKLTDLQVRASGRRLDAEDTSGAAQAPGRRGALAAVRPPAPLPAGKVDPGKPGTYRTTTGEYRLGSVRLPGFPAPVEMQAVVVTPQGATGRRPLALFLHGRHAPCYTPHSDEVSGDWPCPAGSLPIPSHRGYLQDQKLLASQGYVTVSIAANGINGQDWQAEDGGAQARSSLVRQHLARWADWAAHPATAPAAVRRGPVADLSRVLLVGHSRGGEGVNRAAMDSLYPPAADQDGYHGKTRWHISGTVLIGPTVFGQNPVADVPSATLLPGCDGDVSDLQGEVYVDGTRGVSRGTALHSAVYVVGADHNFFNTEWTPGKAVAPADDDFYEDPDQRDPVCSPGTATRLTADQQHRAGATYIAAAARLFVAGDDRVRPLLDGSGVRAPSADPARVLTHAVGAGRTGGLLPDGPLTVTGGGARLCSAVDPDASVACLDEDTPGRSPHFAQWDTDREAGRRAVALRWSAAGSAVRIRPGSPVSLKGAEQLALRVFVPPNTTGTRLDVAVTDAAGHRAALGTVRADGLPGTERTASYWAREVRVPLAAATRAGLDLRRIASLELTPRTRSGQAWLMDAWGWRPGTPAV
;
A
#
# COMPACT_ATOMS: atom_id res chain seq x y z
N MET A 1 7.71 73.04 29.13
CA MET A 1 6.58 73.97 29.21
C MET A 1 5.30 73.20 28.90
N ILE A 2 4.36 73.19 29.88
CA ILE A 2 2.88 73.16 29.76
C ILE A 2 2.28 71.99 28.92
N ARG A 3 1.80 70.82 29.45
CA ARG A 3 0.78 70.51 30.50
C ARG A 3 -0.63 70.95 30.02
N VAL A 4 -1.74 70.19 29.96
CA VAL A 4 -2.46 69.39 30.97
C VAL A 4 -3.69 68.67 30.35
N ARG A 5 -3.84 67.39 30.69
CA ARG A 5 -5.02 66.57 31.11
C ARG A 5 -6.48 67.06 30.99
N ARG A 6 -7.41 66.08 30.87
CA ARG A 6 -8.59 65.95 31.77
C ARG A 6 -8.76 64.53 32.32
N ILE A 7 -9.27 64.46 33.54
CA ILE A 7 -9.38 63.35 34.51
C ILE A 7 -10.87 63.05 34.77
N GLY A 8 -11.17 61.81 35.19
CA GLY A 8 -12.15 61.46 36.24
C GLY A 8 -13.40 60.71 35.74
N VAL A 9 -13.96 59.70 36.42
CA VAL A 9 -13.90 59.34 37.85
C VAL A 9 -14.17 57.83 38.06
N THR A 10 -13.54 57.30 39.10
CA THR A 10 -13.57 55.95 39.69
C THR A 10 -14.82 55.67 40.54
N ALA A 11 -15.26 54.41 40.64
CA ALA A 11 -15.89 53.89 41.86
C ALA A 11 -15.53 52.41 42.08
N VAL A 12 -15.09 52.11 43.31
CA VAL A 12 -14.64 50.82 43.87
C VAL A 12 -15.47 50.54 45.12
N ALA A 13 -15.86 49.28 45.33
CA ALA A 13 -16.07 48.64 46.65
C ALA A 13 -16.10 47.11 46.44
N LEU A 14 -15.05 46.35 46.80
CA LEU A 14 -14.78 45.67 48.09
C LEU A 14 -15.78 44.54 48.41
N LEU A 15 -15.45 43.26 48.15
CA LEU A 15 -14.71 42.28 49.00
C LEU A 15 -15.46 41.80 50.26
N ALA A 16 -15.77 40.49 50.30
CA ALA A 16 -15.70 39.66 51.50
C ALA A 16 -15.52 38.18 51.12
N MET A 17 -14.42 37.57 51.58
CA MET A 17 -14.15 36.13 51.54
C MET A 17 -14.46 35.47 52.88
N ALA A 18 -14.96 34.23 52.85
CA ALA A 18 -14.71 33.13 53.80
C ALA A 18 -15.42 31.89 53.18
N GLY A 19 -14.85 30.69 53.00
CA GLY A 19 -13.78 30.00 53.71
C GLY A 19 -14.38 28.93 54.63
N ALA A 20 -14.59 27.70 54.14
CA ALA A 20 -14.58 26.45 54.94
C ALA A 20 -14.94 25.21 54.09
N ALA A 21 -14.01 24.26 54.03
CA ALA A 21 -14.25 22.81 54.01
C ALA A 21 -13.36 22.25 55.16
N PRO A 22 -13.46 20.98 55.63
CA PRO A 22 -14.27 19.85 55.17
C PRO A 22 -14.98 19.08 56.33
N ALA A 23 -15.80 18.07 56.02
CA ALA A 23 -16.02 16.93 56.91
C ALA A 23 -16.58 15.71 56.14
N SER A 24 -15.87 14.60 56.26
CA SER A 24 -16.21 13.24 55.84
C SER A 24 -16.99 12.50 56.93
N ALA A 25 -18.00 11.71 56.56
CA ALA A 25 -18.40 10.50 57.30
C ALA A 25 -19.35 9.59 56.50
N GLN A 26 -19.10 8.29 56.63
CA GLN A 26 -19.69 7.14 55.97
C GLN A 26 -21.13 6.77 56.41
N ALA A 27 -21.81 6.13 55.44
CA ALA A 27 -22.63 4.91 55.52
C ALA A 27 -23.94 4.86 56.32
N ALA A 28 -25.01 4.53 55.58
CA ALA A 28 -25.99 3.52 56.01
C ALA A 28 -26.41 2.66 54.79
N ARG A 29 -26.23 1.35 54.91
CA ARG A 29 -26.75 0.30 54.00
C ARG A 29 -28.16 -0.10 54.44
N ALA A 30 -29.04 -0.34 53.47
CA ALA A 30 -30.15 -1.34 53.42
C ALA A 30 -31.14 -0.86 52.33
N ALA A 31 -31.74 -1.64 51.44
CA ALA A 31 -31.79 -3.07 51.20
C ALA A 31 -32.16 -3.29 49.72
N GLN A 32 -32.00 -4.54 49.28
CA GLN A 32 -32.27 -5.07 47.95
C GLN A 32 -33.75 -4.92 47.53
N ASP A 33 -34.03 -4.62 46.26
CA ASP A 33 -34.73 -5.54 45.34
C ASP A 33 -35.03 -4.94 43.95
N ARG A 34 -34.72 -5.74 42.92
CA ARG A 34 -35.37 -5.88 41.59
C ARG A 34 -35.72 -4.61 40.79
N LEU A 35 -34.87 -4.30 39.79
CA LEU A 35 -35.25 -3.49 38.62
C LEU A 35 -35.83 -4.39 37.50
N PRO A 36 -37.05 -4.12 37.00
CA PRO A 36 -37.51 -4.62 35.71
C PRO A 36 -36.92 -3.80 34.56
N SER A 37 -36.65 -4.52 33.48
CA SER A 37 -36.32 -4.05 32.13
C SER A 37 -37.23 -2.92 31.61
N ALA A 38 -36.68 -2.15 30.67
CA ALA A 38 -37.29 -1.17 29.75
C ALA A 38 -36.98 0.32 30.01
N ALA A 39 -35.72 0.71 29.80
CA ALA A 39 -35.41 2.08 29.38
C ALA A 39 -35.46 2.14 27.84
N ARG A 40 -36.56 2.72 27.34
CA ARG A 40 -36.82 2.96 25.93
C ARG A 40 -35.68 3.76 25.29
N GLN A 41 -35.17 3.20 24.19
CA GLN A 41 -34.41 3.89 23.16
C GLN A 41 -35.11 5.20 22.78
N SER A 42 -34.43 6.33 22.95
CA SER A 42 -34.73 7.52 22.16
C SER A 42 -34.14 7.28 20.77
N ALA A 43 -34.92 6.64 19.92
CA ALA A 43 -34.68 6.65 18.49
C ALA A 43 -34.77 8.11 18.03
N ALA A 44 -33.67 8.66 17.54
CA ALA A 44 -33.71 9.87 16.73
C ALA A 44 -34.72 9.63 15.59
N ALA A 45 -35.67 10.55 15.44
CA ALA A 45 -36.75 10.46 14.47
C ALA A 45 -36.19 10.17 13.07
N GLY A 46 -36.40 8.93 12.60
CA GLY A 46 -36.16 8.55 11.22
C GLY A 46 -37.18 9.25 10.34
N ASP A 47 -36.69 10.03 9.38
CA ASP A 47 -37.51 10.61 8.34
C ASP A 47 -37.92 9.48 7.38
N SER A 48 -39.06 8.85 7.67
CA SER A 48 -39.63 7.68 6.99
C SER A 48 -40.16 7.97 5.57
N GLY A 49 -39.73 9.07 4.94
CA GLY A 49 -40.20 9.53 3.63
C GLY A 49 -39.28 9.21 2.44
N THR A 50 -38.09 8.63 2.63
CA THR A 50 -37.07 8.52 1.55
C THR A 50 -36.74 7.10 1.08
N GLY A 51 -37.12 6.05 1.82
CA GLY A 51 -36.88 4.65 1.44
C GLY A 51 -35.40 4.22 1.42
N LEU A 52 -34.51 4.92 2.14
CA LEU A 52 -33.07 4.64 2.20
C LEU A 52 -32.71 3.60 3.28
N PRO A 53 -31.60 2.86 3.14
CA PRO A 53 -31.16 1.87 4.13
C PRO A 53 -30.77 2.49 5.49
N PRO A 54 -30.66 1.69 6.57
CA PRO A 54 -30.19 2.18 7.87
C PRO A 54 -28.85 2.92 7.77
N GLY A 55 -28.70 4.00 8.55
CA GLY A 55 -27.50 4.85 8.53
C GLY A 55 -27.46 5.86 7.37
N TRP A 56 -28.28 5.71 6.34
CA TRP A 56 -28.35 6.64 5.22
C TRP A 56 -29.46 7.68 5.39
N ARG A 57 -29.16 8.94 5.05
CA ARG A 57 -30.16 10.01 4.96
C ARG A 57 -29.79 11.02 3.88
N VAL A 58 -30.79 11.77 3.45
CA VAL A 58 -30.58 12.96 2.62
C VAL A 58 -30.72 14.18 3.51
N THR A 59 -29.74 15.08 3.47
CA THR A 59 -29.77 16.36 4.19
C THR A 59 -29.73 17.53 3.21
N GLY A 60 -30.03 18.74 3.69
CA GLY A 60 -30.07 19.95 2.86
C GLY A 60 -31.29 20.03 1.92
N SER A 61 -31.35 21.10 1.12
CA SER A 61 -32.42 21.35 0.14
C SER A 61 -31.87 22.01 -1.12
N GLY A 62 -32.57 21.87 -2.25
CA GLY A 62 -32.14 22.43 -3.53
C GLY A 62 -30.75 21.95 -3.96
N ASP A 63 -29.87 22.88 -4.32
CA ASP A 63 -28.50 22.62 -4.75
C ASP A 63 -27.56 22.24 -3.60
N ALA A 64 -27.96 22.49 -2.34
CA ALA A 64 -27.21 22.13 -1.14
C ALA A 64 -27.58 20.73 -0.61
N ARG A 65 -28.29 19.93 -1.41
CA ARG A 65 -28.70 18.57 -1.03
C ARG A 65 -27.48 17.66 -0.95
N GLN A 66 -27.37 16.91 0.15
CA GLN A 66 -26.30 15.94 0.40
C GLN A 66 -26.87 14.55 0.66
N LEU A 67 -26.14 13.52 0.22
CA LEU A 67 -26.32 12.15 0.67
C LEU A 67 -25.36 11.92 1.84
N GLU A 68 -25.89 11.50 2.98
CA GLU A 68 -25.13 11.29 4.20
C GLU A 68 -25.25 9.84 4.67
N TRP A 69 -24.12 9.25 5.06
CA TRP A 69 -24.06 7.99 5.79
C TRP A 69 -23.46 8.23 7.18
N HIS A 70 -24.07 7.62 8.20
CA HIS A 70 -23.61 7.65 9.58
C HIS A 70 -23.52 6.22 10.15
N THR A 71 -22.37 5.88 10.72
CA THR A 71 -22.12 4.58 11.34
C THR A 71 -22.06 4.61 12.87
N GLY A 72 -22.46 3.51 13.50
CA GLY A 72 -22.42 3.30 14.95
C GLY A 72 -21.01 3.09 15.52
N THR A 73 -20.02 2.78 14.68
CA THR A 73 -18.60 2.65 15.03
C THR A 73 -17.77 3.63 14.20
N PRO A 74 -16.73 4.27 14.75
CA PRO A 74 -15.86 5.13 13.95
C PRO A 74 -15.18 4.32 12.84
N VAL A 75 -15.08 4.87 11.64
CA VAL A 75 -14.21 4.39 10.58
C VAL A 75 -12.85 5.07 10.79
N PRO A 76 -11.79 4.32 11.12
CA PRO A 76 -10.46 4.89 11.27
C PRO A 76 -10.04 5.68 10.02
N MET A 77 -9.31 6.77 10.23
CA MET A 77 -8.79 7.57 9.13
C MET A 77 -7.58 6.85 8.52
N GLY A 78 -7.87 5.93 7.59
CA GLY A 78 -6.88 5.16 6.85
C GLY A 78 -6.63 5.69 5.44
N ASP A 79 -5.89 4.92 4.68
CA ASP A 79 -5.54 5.15 3.31
C ASP A 79 -6.68 4.86 2.33
N ALA A 80 -7.43 3.80 2.59
CA ALA A 80 -8.59 3.39 1.82
C ALA A 80 -9.57 4.55 1.69
N ARG A 81 -9.92 4.91 0.46
CA ARG A 81 -10.89 5.97 0.22
C ARG A 81 -12.29 5.43 0.43
N VAL A 82 -13.05 6.10 1.30
CA VAL A 82 -14.48 5.83 1.45
C VAL A 82 -15.21 6.34 0.21
N GLU A 83 -16.05 5.49 -0.36
CA GLU A 83 -16.77 5.72 -1.61
C GLU A 83 -18.23 5.29 -1.48
N PHE A 84 -19.13 6.06 -2.08
CA PHE A 84 -20.56 5.77 -2.09
C PHE A 84 -20.98 5.18 -3.42
N TYR A 85 -21.69 4.05 -3.40
CA TYR A 85 -22.14 3.32 -4.58
C TYR A 85 -23.66 3.14 -4.59
N ALA A 86 -24.22 2.93 -5.78
CA ALA A 86 -25.57 2.38 -5.98
C ALA A 86 -25.49 1.20 -6.97
N GLY A 87 -25.59 -0.02 -6.46
CA GLY A 87 -25.10 -1.21 -7.17
C GLY A 87 -23.61 -1.05 -7.50
N ASP A 88 -23.24 -1.24 -8.77
CA ASP A 88 -21.84 -1.12 -9.22
C ASP A 88 -21.44 0.30 -9.65
N ARG A 89 -22.38 1.25 -9.59
CA ARG A 89 -22.13 2.63 -10.01
C ARG A 89 -21.60 3.47 -8.85
N LEU A 90 -20.38 3.98 -8.98
CA LEU A 90 -19.84 5.00 -8.07
C LEU A 90 -20.69 6.28 -8.15
N LEU A 91 -21.20 6.72 -7.00
CA LEU A 91 -21.91 7.99 -6.83
C LEU A 91 -20.92 9.14 -6.57
N GLY A 92 -19.84 8.85 -5.83
CA GLY A 92 -18.79 9.80 -5.53
C GLY A 92 -18.07 9.49 -4.21
N ARG A 93 -17.11 10.34 -3.88
CA ARG A 93 -16.24 10.22 -2.70
C ARG A 93 -16.71 11.23 -1.65
N PRO A 94 -17.37 10.78 -0.55
CA PRO A 94 -17.89 11.68 0.47
C PRO A 94 -16.77 12.38 1.24
N ARG A 95 -17.05 13.60 1.70
CA ARG A 95 -16.26 14.29 2.71
C ARG A 95 -16.46 13.62 4.08
N PRO A 96 -15.39 13.23 4.79
CA PRO A 96 -15.49 12.75 6.17
C PRO A 96 -15.79 13.92 7.13
N GLY A 97 -16.62 13.66 8.14
CA GLY A 97 -16.80 14.49 9.32
C GLY A 97 -15.65 14.29 10.31
N GLY A 98 -15.44 15.27 11.20
CA GLY A 98 -14.38 15.19 12.24
C GLY A 98 -14.64 14.13 13.32
N ASP A 99 -15.84 13.55 13.35
CA ASP A 99 -16.25 12.50 14.29
C ASP A 99 -15.81 11.08 13.87
N GLY A 100 -15.25 10.93 12.66
CA GLY A 100 -14.91 9.62 12.07
C GLY A 100 -16.12 8.73 11.81
N ARG A 101 -17.35 9.24 11.91
CA ARG A 101 -18.60 8.47 11.85
C ARG A 101 -19.53 8.94 10.75
N THR A 102 -19.44 10.21 10.38
CA THR A 102 -20.32 10.81 9.38
C THR A 102 -19.60 11.08 8.06
N PHE A 103 -20.21 10.71 6.94
CA PHE A 103 -19.68 10.90 5.59
C PHE A 103 -20.73 11.57 4.70
N ARG A 104 -20.37 12.65 4.00
CA ARG A 104 -21.32 13.48 3.24
C ARG A 104 -20.88 13.67 1.78
N LEU A 105 -21.76 13.35 0.85
CA LEU A 105 -21.56 13.53 -0.59
C LEU A 105 -22.53 14.60 -1.12
N ASP A 106 -21.99 15.65 -1.72
CA ASP A 106 -22.80 16.70 -2.36
C ASP A 106 -23.50 16.18 -3.62
N LEU A 107 -24.84 16.26 -3.65
CA LEU A 107 -25.65 15.80 -4.79
C LEU A 107 -25.80 16.87 -5.87
N GLY A 108 -25.66 18.16 -5.53
CA GLY A 108 -25.76 19.30 -6.45
C GLY A 108 -24.64 19.35 -7.50
N ALA A 109 -23.45 18.83 -7.19
CA ALA A 109 -22.33 18.73 -8.13
C ALA A 109 -22.38 17.47 -9.01
N ALA A 110 -23.18 16.47 -8.66
CA ALA A 110 -23.07 15.11 -9.18
C ALA A 110 -23.65 14.87 -10.59
N ARG A 111 -24.10 15.90 -11.33
CA ARG A 111 -24.83 15.73 -12.62
C ARG A 111 -25.91 14.62 -12.57
N THR A 112 -26.56 14.40 -11.42
CA THR A 112 -27.42 13.23 -11.19
C THR A 112 -28.83 13.43 -11.72
N LYS A 113 -29.01 13.38 -13.04
CA LYS A 113 -30.30 12.97 -13.60
C LYS A 113 -30.55 11.51 -13.16
N GLY A 114 -31.41 11.27 -12.16
CA GLY A 114 -31.82 9.89 -11.81
C GLY A 114 -31.98 9.52 -10.34
N LEU A 115 -31.95 10.46 -9.39
CA LEU A 115 -32.13 10.18 -7.94
C LEU A 115 -33.49 9.52 -7.56
N LYS A 116 -34.40 9.28 -8.51
CA LYS A 116 -35.73 8.72 -8.20
C LYS A 116 -35.71 7.23 -7.86
N LYS A 117 -34.60 6.51 -7.99
CA LYS A 117 -34.40 5.16 -7.43
C LYS A 117 -32.92 4.90 -7.10
N LEU A 118 -32.43 5.39 -5.95
CA LEU A 118 -31.18 4.90 -5.35
C LEU A 118 -31.46 3.56 -4.68
N THR A 119 -31.35 2.47 -5.42
CA THR A 119 -31.44 1.11 -4.88
C THR A 119 -30.05 0.58 -4.61
N ASP A 120 -29.92 -0.27 -3.57
CA ASP A 120 -28.66 -0.90 -3.19
C ASP A 120 -27.53 0.10 -2.96
N LEU A 121 -27.77 1.05 -2.05
CA LEU A 121 -26.72 1.95 -1.57
C LEU A 121 -25.68 1.15 -0.79
N GLN A 122 -24.42 1.43 -1.08
CA GLN A 122 -23.28 0.77 -0.44
C GLN A 122 -22.20 1.80 -0.09
N VAL A 123 -21.53 1.57 1.03
CA VAL A 123 -20.28 2.27 1.36
C VAL A 123 -19.15 1.28 1.16
N ARG A 124 -18.19 1.62 0.30
CA ARG A 124 -17.03 0.77 0.01
C ARG A 124 -15.72 1.49 0.35
N ALA A 125 -14.69 0.73 0.70
CA ALA A 125 -13.30 1.19 0.83
C ALA A 125 -12.35 0.05 0.47
N SER A 126 -11.44 0.28 -0.49
CA SER A 126 -10.52 -0.76 -1.04
C SER A 126 -11.24 -2.07 -1.41
N GLY A 127 -12.40 -1.95 -2.07
CA GLY A 127 -13.25 -3.09 -2.46
C GLY A 127 -14.07 -3.74 -1.33
N ARG A 128 -13.88 -3.36 -0.07
CA ARG A 128 -14.64 -3.88 1.08
C ARG A 128 -15.88 -3.04 1.35
N ARG A 129 -17.04 -3.67 1.57
CA ARG A 129 -18.28 -2.99 2.01
C ARG A 129 -18.21 -2.67 3.51
N LEU A 130 -18.54 -1.43 3.89
CA LEU A 130 -18.47 -0.92 5.27
C LEU A 130 -19.85 -0.77 5.93
N ASP A 131 -20.93 -0.71 5.15
CA ASP A 131 -22.29 -0.41 5.63
C ASP A 131 -23.21 -1.63 5.74
N ALA A 132 -22.65 -2.83 5.60
CA ALA A 132 -23.33 -4.08 5.90
C ALA A 132 -22.70 -4.70 7.16
N GLU A 133 -23.51 -5.34 8.01
CA GLU A 133 -22.99 -6.39 8.89
C GLU A 133 -22.26 -7.42 8.01
N ASP A 134 -21.13 -7.95 8.47
CA ASP A 134 -20.24 -8.82 7.69
C ASP A 134 -20.95 -10.16 7.35
N THR A 135 -21.86 -10.10 6.39
CA THR A 135 -22.66 -11.21 5.86
C THR A 135 -21.89 -12.00 4.82
N SER A 136 -20.61 -11.66 4.60
CA SER A 136 -19.67 -12.51 3.85
C SER A 136 -19.47 -13.89 4.51
N GLY A 137 -19.89 -14.06 5.78
CA GLY A 137 -20.05 -15.37 6.44
C GLY A 137 -21.35 -16.13 6.09
N ALA A 138 -22.29 -15.52 5.36
CA ALA A 138 -23.63 -16.06 5.08
C ALA A 138 -23.76 -16.68 3.68
N ALA A 139 -22.74 -17.39 3.22
CA ALA A 139 -22.88 -18.42 2.18
C ALA A 139 -22.07 -19.68 2.53
N GLN A 140 -22.06 -20.06 3.82
CA GLN A 140 -21.74 -21.45 4.15
C GLN A 140 -22.91 -22.34 3.71
N ALA A 141 -22.74 -23.03 2.57
CA ALA A 141 -23.51 -24.25 2.32
C ALA A 141 -23.41 -25.14 3.57
N PRO A 142 -24.53 -25.65 4.13
CA PRO A 142 -24.50 -26.43 5.36
C PRO A 142 -23.83 -27.77 5.07
N GLY A 143 -22.53 -27.88 5.34
CA GLY A 143 -21.79 -29.09 5.00
C GLY A 143 -20.33 -29.21 5.48
N ARG A 144 -19.68 -28.17 6.01
CA ARG A 144 -18.32 -28.30 6.56
C ARG A 144 -18.09 -27.45 7.80
N ARG A 145 -18.72 -27.82 8.92
CA ARG A 145 -18.14 -27.62 10.26
C ARG A 145 -16.96 -28.59 10.45
N GLY A 146 -15.92 -28.42 9.65
CA GLY A 146 -14.61 -28.98 9.97
C GLY A 146 -13.90 -27.96 10.83
N ALA A 147 -13.34 -28.37 11.96
CA ALA A 147 -12.39 -27.53 12.70
C ALA A 147 -11.41 -26.91 11.69
N LEU A 148 -11.38 -25.57 11.59
CA LEU A 148 -10.50 -24.87 10.67
C LEU A 148 -9.08 -25.37 10.94
N ALA A 149 -8.53 -26.17 10.04
CA ALA A 149 -7.16 -26.61 10.16
C ALA A 149 -6.30 -25.34 10.22
N ALA A 150 -5.50 -25.18 11.28
CA ALA A 150 -4.69 -23.99 11.47
C ALA A 150 -3.86 -23.72 10.20
N VAL A 151 -4.10 -22.57 9.56
CA VAL A 151 -3.36 -22.17 8.36
C VAL A 151 -1.90 -21.97 8.76
N ARG A 152 -0.99 -22.70 8.10
CA ARG A 152 0.43 -22.66 8.43
C ARG A 152 1.17 -21.67 7.52
N PRO A 153 2.16 -20.93 8.04
CA PRO A 153 3.03 -20.15 7.19
C PRO A 153 3.79 -21.07 6.23
N PRO A 154 4.13 -20.59 5.01
CA PRO A 154 4.96 -21.33 4.08
C PRO A 154 6.30 -21.74 4.73
N ALA A 155 6.90 -22.81 4.22
CA ALA A 155 8.27 -23.16 4.62
C ALA A 155 9.22 -21.98 4.34
N PRO A 156 10.21 -21.73 5.22
CA PRO A 156 11.19 -20.69 4.97
C PRO A 156 11.98 -21.01 3.69
N LEU A 157 12.18 -19.99 2.84
CA LEU A 157 13.05 -20.10 1.67
C LEU A 157 14.52 -20.30 2.10
N PRO A 158 15.39 -20.79 1.19
CA PRO A 158 16.83 -20.77 1.42
C PRO A 158 17.33 -19.37 1.77
N ALA A 159 18.30 -19.29 2.69
CA ALA A 159 18.91 -18.01 3.05
C ALA A 159 19.68 -17.39 1.86
N GLY A 160 19.49 -16.10 1.64
CA GLY A 160 20.26 -15.32 0.70
C GLY A 160 21.73 -15.20 1.12
N LYS A 161 22.62 -14.99 0.14
CA LYS A 161 24.07 -14.82 0.38
C LYS A 161 24.41 -13.52 1.10
N VAL A 162 23.53 -12.53 1.00
CA VAL A 162 23.68 -11.21 1.61
C VAL A 162 22.48 -10.97 2.52
N ASP A 163 22.75 -10.38 3.69
CA ASP A 163 21.72 -10.01 4.65
C ASP A 163 21.70 -8.49 4.86
N PRO A 164 20.80 -7.76 4.17
CA PRO A 164 20.76 -6.30 4.20
C PRO A 164 20.18 -5.74 5.51
N GLY A 165 19.54 -6.56 6.35
CA GLY A 165 19.01 -6.13 7.65
C GLY A 165 20.07 -5.97 8.74
N LYS A 166 21.33 -6.35 8.47
CA LYS A 166 22.42 -6.17 9.42
C LYS A 166 22.84 -4.69 9.51
N PRO A 167 22.97 -4.13 10.72
CA PRO A 167 23.55 -2.80 10.91
C PRO A 167 24.94 -2.69 10.27
N GLY A 168 25.23 -1.50 9.73
CA GLY A 168 26.57 -1.17 9.25
C GLY A 168 27.51 -0.74 10.38
N THR A 169 28.66 -0.21 10.01
CA THR A 169 29.74 0.12 10.96
C THR A 169 29.60 1.51 11.59
N TYR A 170 28.73 2.38 11.07
CA TYR A 170 28.58 3.73 11.58
C TYR A 170 27.65 3.77 12.79
N ARG A 171 28.05 4.51 13.82
CA ARG A 171 27.10 5.04 14.81
C ARG A 171 26.20 6.06 14.12
N THR A 172 25.00 6.28 14.66
CA THR A 172 24.02 7.20 14.09
C THR A 172 23.76 8.38 15.00
N THR A 173 23.38 9.52 14.42
CA THR A 173 22.93 10.70 15.15
C THR A 173 21.59 11.15 14.59
N THR A 174 20.66 11.46 15.50
CA THR A 174 19.31 11.93 15.17
C THR A 174 19.17 13.42 15.44
N GLY A 175 18.36 14.10 14.66
CA GLY A 175 17.96 15.49 14.88
C GLY A 175 16.73 15.83 14.06
N GLU A 176 16.21 17.03 14.22
CA GLU A 176 15.03 17.49 13.48
C GLU A 176 15.27 18.87 12.89
N TYR A 177 14.50 19.18 11.85
CA TYR A 177 14.34 20.55 11.39
C TYR A 177 12.87 20.88 11.17
N ARG A 178 12.56 22.17 11.30
CA ARG A 178 11.28 22.77 10.92
C ARG A 178 11.58 24.03 10.12
N LEU A 179 10.99 24.14 8.94
CA LEU A 179 11.08 25.31 8.07
C LEU A 179 9.71 26.01 8.03
N GLY A 180 9.63 27.14 7.33
CA GLY A 180 8.34 27.78 7.07
C GLY A 180 7.41 26.85 6.27
N SER A 181 6.14 26.78 6.69
CA SER A 181 5.09 26.03 5.99
C SER A 181 4.91 26.53 4.55
N VAL A 182 4.43 25.64 3.68
CA VAL A 182 4.27 25.91 2.25
C VAL A 182 2.82 25.75 1.83
N ARG A 183 2.37 26.56 0.87
CA ARG A 183 1.04 26.42 0.26
C ARG A 183 1.19 25.54 -0.97
N LEU A 184 0.32 24.52 -1.09
CA LEU A 184 0.29 23.63 -2.25
C LEU A 184 -0.96 23.94 -3.09
N PRO A 185 -0.88 23.79 -4.43
CA PRO A 185 -2.05 23.93 -5.30
C PRO A 185 -3.19 23.01 -4.87
N GLY A 186 -4.42 23.54 -4.82
CA GLY A 186 -5.61 22.78 -4.38
C GLY A 186 -5.77 22.61 -2.87
N PHE A 187 -4.85 23.12 -2.04
CA PHE A 187 -4.91 22.95 -0.57
C PHE A 187 -5.13 24.31 0.13
N PRO A 188 -6.25 24.50 0.86
CA PRO A 188 -6.60 25.80 1.44
C PRO A 188 -5.69 26.21 2.61
N ALA A 189 -5.27 25.27 3.46
CA ALA A 189 -4.33 25.53 4.55
C ALA A 189 -2.89 25.13 4.16
N PRO A 190 -1.87 25.91 4.57
CA PRO A 190 -0.47 25.54 4.37
C PRO A 190 -0.13 24.20 5.04
N VAL A 191 0.82 23.49 4.43
CA VAL A 191 1.35 22.22 4.93
C VAL A 191 2.72 22.44 5.58
N GLU A 192 3.02 21.65 6.60
CA GLU A 192 4.26 21.74 7.35
C GLU A 192 5.49 21.33 6.50
N MET A 193 6.62 21.97 6.77
CA MET A 193 7.94 21.58 6.25
C MET A 193 8.81 21.11 7.41
N GLN A 194 8.50 19.93 7.94
CA GLN A 194 9.16 19.35 9.11
C GLN A 194 9.72 17.97 8.79
N ALA A 195 10.86 17.62 9.40
CA ALA A 195 11.41 16.29 9.26
C ALA A 195 12.28 15.85 10.44
N VAL A 196 12.40 14.54 10.60
CA VAL A 196 13.43 13.89 11.42
C VAL A 196 14.55 13.37 10.53
N VAL A 197 15.79 13.65 10.92
CA VAL A 197 17.01 13.33 10.19
C VAL A 197 17.82 12.33 11.00
N VAL A 198 18.28 11.26 10.38
CA VAL A 198 19.25 10.32 10.97
C VAL A 198 20.43 10.18 10.03
N THR A 199 21.64 10.42 10.54
CA THR A 199 22.88 10.44 9.74
C THR A 199 23.97 9.56 10.35
N PRO A 200 24.89 9.02 9.53
CA PRO A 200 26.09 8.34 10.02
C PRO A 200 27.03 9.34 10.68
N GLN A 201 27.52 8.99 11.87
CA GLN A 201 28.55 9.75 12.56
C GLN A 201 29.93 9.44 11.98
N GLY A 202 30.70 10.49 11.64
CA GLY A 202 32.09 10.35 11.21
C GLY A 202 32.29 9.80 9.80
N ALA A 203 31.23 9.61 9.01
CA ALA A 203 31.36 9.27 7.60
C ALA A 203 31.94 10.45 6.81
N THR A 204 32.91 10.18 5.94
CA THR A 204 33.53 11.18 5.06
C THR A 204 32.92 11.15 3.65
N GLY A 205 33.10 12.24 2.91
CA GLY A 205 32.61 12.38 1.54
C GLY A 205 31.09 12.58 1.42
N ARG A 206 30.60 12.66 0.18
CA ARG A 206 29.16 12.73 -0.11
C ARG A 206 28.51 11.37 0.09
N ARG A 207 27.36 11.34 0.76
CA ARG A 207 26.63 10.10 1.10
C ARG A 207 25.24 10.09 0.46
N PRO A 208 24.76 8.95 -0.05
CA PRO A 208 23.43 8.84 -0.65
C PRO A 208 22.33 9.29 0.33
N LEU A 209 21.27 9.88 -0.20
CA LEU A 209 20.12 10.36 0.57
C LEU A 209 18.96 9.37 0.46
N ALA A 210 18.37 9.00 1.59
CA ALA A 210 17.09 8.29 1.65
C ALA A 210 16.03 9.20 2.28
N LEU A 211 14.99 9.55 1.51
CA LEU A 211 13.86 10.36 1.98
C LEU A 211 12.64 9.47 2.20
N PHE A 212 12.05 9.55 3.39
CA PHE A 212 10.85 8.84 3.80
C PHE A 212 9.67 9.79 3.84
N LEU A 213 8.51 9.33 3.36
CA LEU A 213 7.23 10.03 3.43
C LEU A 213 6.18 9.09 4.03
N HIS A 214 5.59 9.50 5.16
CA HIS A 214 4.48 8.74 5.74
C HIS A 214 3.21 8.87 4.90
N GLY A 215 2.32 7.89 5.04
CA GLY A 215 1.03 7.86 4.37
C GLY A 215 -0.08 8.59 5.11
N ARG A 216 -1.32 8.23 4.77
CA ARG A 216 -2.50 8.83 5.36
C ARG A 216 -2.83 8.16 6.68
N HIS A 217 -2.94 8.99 7.70
CA HIS A 217 -3.42 8.65 9.02
C HIS A 217 -4.01 9.93 9.63
N ALA A 218 -4.67 9.84 10.79
CA ALA A 218 -5.18 11.03 11.48
C ALA A 218 -4.07 12.08 11.64
N PRO A 219 -4.28 13.35 11.24
CA PRO A 219 -3.26 14.39 11.34
C PRO A 219 -3.05 14.86 12.79
N CYS A 220 -4.06 14.76 13.65
CA CYS A 220 -4.07 15.38 14.97
C CYS A 220 -4.63 14.44 16.05
N TYR A 221 -4.13 14.57 17.27
CA TYR A 221 -4.62 13.84 18.45
C TYR A 221 -4.71 14.76 19.67
N THR A 222 -5.59 14.42 20.61
CA THR A 222 -5.68 15.11 21.90
C THR A 222 -4.83 14.35 22.93
N PRO A 223 -3.80 14.98 23.54
CA PRO A 223 -2.97 14.32 24.54
C PRO A 223 -3.80 13.81 25.73
N HIS A 224 -3.44 12.64 26.25
CA HIS A 224 -4.12 11.98 27.39
C HIS A 224 -5.59 11.63 27.13
N SER A 225 -5.95 11.40 25.86
CA SER A 225 -7.28 11.02 25.38
C SER A 225 -7.13 10.04 24.22
N ASP A 226 -8.17 9.25 23.97
CA ASP A 226 -8.26 8.35 22.80
C ASP A 226 -8.81 9.08 21.55
N GLU A 227 -8.99 10.41 21.65
CA GLU A 227 -9.52 11.23 20.56
C GLU A 227 -8.45 11.58 19.51
N VAL A 228 -8.79 11.30 18.26
CA VAL A 228 -8.07 11.75 17.06
C VAL A 228 -8.98 12.63 16.21
N SER A 229 -8.40 13.54 15.45
CA SER A 229 -9.14 14.42 14.52
C SER A 229 -8.53 14.41 13.14
N GLY A 230 -9.40 14.44 12.12
CA GLY A 230 -9.08 14.63 10.71
C GLY A 230 -8.81 16.08 10.32
N ASP A 231 -8.97 17.04 11.24
CA ASP A 231 -8.88 18.47 10.94
C ASP A 231 -7.44 18.94 10.74
N TRP A 232 -7.26 19.94 9.86
CA TRP A 232 -6.00 20.65 9.71
C TRP A 232 -6.23 22.15 9.46
N PRO A 233 -5.49 23.06 10.13
CA PRO A 233 -4.51 22.81 11.21
C PRO A 233 -5.14 22.15 12.44
N CYS A 234 -4.31 21.56 13.31
CA CYS A 234 -4.82 20.88 14.49
C CYS A 234 -5.67 21.81 15.36
N PRO A 235 -6.85 21.34 15.84
CA PRO A 235 -7.68 22.11 16.75
C PRO A 235 -6.95 22.53 18.03
N ALA A 236 -7.47 23.56 18.70
CA ALA A 236 -6.93 24.00 19.97
C ALA A 236 -6.99 22.86 21.01
N GLY A 237 -5.88 22.62 21.71
CA GLY A 237 -5.75 21.51 22.66
C GLY A 237 -5.26 20.20 22.04
N SER A 238 -5.22 20.10 20.71
CA SER A 238 -4.68 18.94 19.99
C SER A 238 -3.26 19.20 19.47
N LEU A 239 -2.51 18.13 19.23
CA LEU A 239 -1.16 18.15 18.67
C LEU A 239 -1.11 17.34 17.36
N PRO A 240 -0.19 17.67 16.43
CA PRO A 240 0.03 16.83 15.25
C PRO A 240 0.54 15.44 15.65
N ILE A 241 -0.03 14.38 15.06
CA ILE A 241 0.51 13.02 15.23
C ILE A 241 1.91 12.99 14.61
N PRO A 242 2.96 12.52 15.32
CA PRO A 242 4.32 12.60 14.82
C PRO A 242 4.67 11.49 13.80
N SER A 243 3.78 11.18 12.85
CA SER A 243 3.90 10.03 11.93
C SER A 243 5.21 9.93 11.16
N HIS A 244 5.88 11.06 10.88
CA HIS A 244 7.22 11.08 10.30
C HIS A 244 8.31 10.43 11.17
N ARG A 245 8.11 10.30 12.48
CA ARG A 245 9.04 9.59 13.39
C ARG A 245 8.90 8.07 13.34
N GLY A 246 7.84 7.57 12.70
CA GLY A 246 7.52 6.16 12.58
C GLY A 246 8.59 5.25 11.96
N TYR A 247 9.50 5.84 11.19
CA TYR A 247 10.53 5.12 10.42
C TYR A 247 11.93 5.19 11.07
N LEU A 248 12.02 5.61 12.34
CA LEU A 248 13.31 5.80 13.02
C LEU A 248 14.17 4.53 13.03
N GLN A 249 13.56 3.34 13.10
CA GLN A 249 14.29 2.07 13.01
C GLN A 249 14.92 1.89 11.62
N ASP A 250 14.16 2.10 10.55
CA ASP A 250 14.62 1.99 9.17
C ASP A 250 15.71 3.02 8.87
N GLN A 251 15.48 4.26 9.30
CA GLN A 251 16.43 5.36 9.20
C GLN A 251 17.75 5.04 9.92
N LYS A 252 17.70 4.47 11.13
CA LYS A 252 18.89 4.06 11.88
C LYS A 252 19.64 2.92 11.19
N LEU A 253 18.94 1.94 10.63
CA LEU A 253 19.56 0.86 9.87
C LEU A 253 20.31 1.43 8.66
N LEU A 254 19.63 2.18 7.80
CA LEU A 254 20.28 2.80 6.63
C LEU A 254 21.40 3.76 7.04
N ALA A 255 21.20 4.61 8.06
CA ALA A 255 22.25 5.51 8.53
C ALA A 255 23.48 4.75 9.06
N SER A 256 23.30 3.61 9.76
CA SER A 256 24.43 2.77 10.19
C SER A 256 25.20 2.17 9.01
N GLN A 257 24.53 1.96 7.87
CA GLN A 257 25.11 1.54 6.59
C GLN A 257 25.66 2.71 5.77
N GLY A 258 25.52 3.94 6.29
CA GLY A 258 26.14 5.14 5.79
C GLY A 258 25.29 5.93 4.78
N TYR A 259 23.96 5.82 4.85
CA TYR A 259 23.04 6.72 4.13
C TYR A 259 22.71 7.94 5.00
N VAL A 260 22.58 9.12 4.40
CA VAL A 260 21.89 10.23 5.06
C VAL A 260 20.40 9.97 4.92
N THR A 261 19.65 10.00 6.02
CA THR A 261 18.20 9.72 5.98
C THR A 261 17.40 10.89 6.51
N VAL A 262 16.22 11.12 5.92
CA VAL A 262 15.28 12.14 6.33
C VAL A 262 13.86 11.61 6.19
N SER A 263 13.02 11.80 7.19
CA SER A 263 11.60 11.42 7.14
C SER A 263 10.74 12.65 7.39
N ILE A 264 9.90 12.99 6.40
CA ILE A 264 9.15 14.25 6.35
C ILE A 264 7.72 14.09 6.82
N ALA A 265 7.17 15.13 7.45
CA ALA A 265 5.78 15.20 7.89
C ALA A 265 4.85 15.67 6.76
N ALA A 266 3.63 15.13 6.71
CA ALA A 266 2.62 15.39 5.69
C ALA A 266 1.18 15.37 6.26
N ASN A 267 1.02 15.65 7.55
CA ASN A 267 -0.29 15.73 8.22
C ASN A 267 -1.16 16.84 7.62
N GLY A 268 -0.55 17.95 7.19
CA GLY A 268 -1.28 19.00 6.49
C GLY A 268 -1.86 18.58 5.16
N ILE A 269 -1.27 17.58 4.49
CA ILE A 269 -1.89 16.95 3.32
C ILE A 269 -3.02 16.03 3.78
N ASN A 270 -2.79 15.17 4.79
CA ASN A 270 -3.79 14.22 5.29
C ASN A 270 -5.13 14.89 5.66
N GLY A 271 -5.11 16.03 6.36
CA GLY A 271 -6.34 16.71 6.79
C GLY A 271 -7.15 17.38 5.67
N GLN A 272 -6.63 17.37 4.44
CA GLN A 272 -7.21 18.10 3.30
C GLN A 272 -7.31 17.25 2.02
N ASP A 273 -6.70 16.07 1.97
CA ASP A 273 -6.54 15.26 0.76
C ASP A 273 -7.84 14.70 0.16
N TRP A 274 -8.93 14.69 0.93
CA TRP A 274 -10.27 14.34 0.44
C TRP A 274 -10.76 15.28 -0.67
N GLN A 275 -10.16 16.48 -0.82
CA GLN A 275 -10.47 17.43 -1.89
C GLN A 275 -9.79 17.07 -3.21
N ALA A 276 -8.77 16.21 -3.18
CA ALA A 276 -7.96 15.87 -4.35
C ALA A 276 -8.40 14.52 -4.94
N GLU A 277 -8.61 14.48 -6.25
CA GLU A 277 -9.04 13.27 -6.97
C GLU A 277 -8.01 12.13 -6.84
N ASP A 278 -6.73 12.47 -6.83
CA ASP A 278 -5.59 11.57 -6.67
C ASP A 278 -5.25 11.25 -5.20
N GLY A 279 -6.11 11.61 -4.25
CA GLY A 279 -5.86 11.42 -2.81
C GLY A 279 -4.65 12.23 -2.29
N GLY A 280 -4.24 13.28 -2.99
CA GLY A 280 -3.12 14.14 -2.59
C GLY A 280 -1.75 13.66 -3.08
N ALA A 281 -1.69 12.73 -4.05
CA ALA A 281 -0.43 12.25 -4.63
C ALA A 281 0.41 13.40 -5.22
N GLN A 282 -0.19 14.32 -5.98
CA GLN A 282 0.49 15.49 -6.53
C GLN A 282 0.99 16.45 -5.44
N ALA A 283 0.20 16.65 -4.38
CA ALA A 283 0.60 17.48 -3.24
C ALA A 283 1.80 16.87 -2.51
N ARG A 284 1.80 15.54 -2.32
CA ARG A 284 2.92 14.80 -1.72
C ARG A 284 4.17 14.86 -2.58
N SER A 285 4.03 14.70 -3.90
CA SER A 285 5.13 14.90 -4.86
C SER A 285 5.76 16.29 -4.71
N SER A 286 4.92 17.32 -4.70
CA SER A 286 5.34 18.72 -4.54
C SER A 286 6.08 18.94 -3.22
N LEU A 287 5.60 18.35 -2.13
CA LEU A 287 6.25 18.43 -0.81
C LEU A 287 7.62 17.73 -0.81
N VAL A 288 7.71 16.51 -1.34
CA VAL A 288 8.98 15.77 -1.47
C VAL A 288 9.99 16.57 -2.30
N ARG A 289 9.60 17.09 -3.46
CA ARG A 289 10.48 17.86 -4.36
C ARG A 289 10.93 19.19 -3.72
N GLN A 290 10.08 19.84 -2.92
CA GLN A 290 10.49 21.01 -2.12
C GLN A 290 11.51 20.66 -1.04
N HIS A 291 11.36 19.53 -0.35
CA HIS A 291 12.39 19.05 0.58
C HIS A 291 13.70 18.71 -0.13
N LEU A 292 13.66 18.00 -1.26
CA LEU A 292 14.86 17.69 -2.06
C LEU A 292 15.56 18.96 -2.56
N ALA A 293 14.80 20.00 -2.92
CA ALA A 293 15.37 21.30 -3.27
C ALA A 293 16.14 21.94 -2.11
N ARG A 294 15.62 21.88 -0.87
CA ARG A 294 16.34 22.34 0.33
C ARG A 294 17.60 21.50 0.58
N TRP A 295 17.51 20.19 0.45
CA TRP A 295 18.68 19.31 0.57
C TRP A 295 19.75 19.60 -0.49
N ALA A 296 19.35 19.92 -1.72
CA ALA A 296 20.28 20.34 -2.77
C ALA A 296 20.94 21.69 -2.43
N ASP A 297 20.20 22.66 -1.88
CA ASP A 297 20.78 23.93 -1.40
C ASP A 297 21.77 23.72 -0.26
N TRP A 298 21.43 22.88 0.71
CA TRP A 298 22.29 22.53 1.84
C TRP A 298 23.52 21.74 1.42
N ALA A 299 23.41 20.89 0.40
CA ALA A 299 24.56 20.16 -0.14
C ALA A 299 25.51 21.06 -0.95
N ALA A 300 25.02 22.17 -1.49
CA ALA A 300 25.83 23.21 -2.14
C ALA A 300 26.42 24.21 -1.14
N HIS A 301 25.66 24.56 -0.10
CA HIS A 301 26.03 25.55 0.91
C HIS A 301 25.80 25.02 2.34
N PRO A 302 26.65 24.07 2.83
CA PRO A 302 26.42 23.37 4.09
C PRO A 302 26.26 24.28 5.32
N ALA A 303 26.91 25.46 5.33
CA ALA A 303 26.80 26.42 6.43
C ALA A 303 25.37 26.95 6.66
N THR A 304 24.52 26.93 5.62
CA THR A 304 23.12 27.40 5.67
C THR A 304 22.14 26.34 6.18
N ALA A 305 22.57 25.08 6.27
CA ALA A 305 21.69 23.99 6.63
C ALA A 305 21.31 24.03 8.12
N PRO A 306 20.14 23.51 8.53
CA PRO A 306 19.79 23.34 9.95
C PRO A 306 20.85 22.53 10.71
N ALA A 307 20.95 22.75 12.02
CA ALA A 307 21.95 22.07 12.86
C ALA A 307 21.91 20.54 12.75
N ALA A 308 20.71 19.95 12.64
CA ALA A 308 20.54 18.50 12.45
C ALA A 308 21.19 17.99 11.15
N VAL A 309 21.15 18.78 10.08
CA VAL A 309 21.74 18.44 8.78
C VAL A 309 23.26 18.65 8.82
N ARG A 310 23.74 19.75 9.41
CA ARG A 310 25.18 20.07 9.50
C ARG A 310 26.00 19.08 10.34
N ARG A 311 25.36 18.33 11.24
CA ARG A 311 26.04 17.30 12.05
C ARG A 311 26.37 16.04 11.26
N GLY A 312 25.71 15.82 10.13
CA GLY A 312 25.96 14.69 9.24
C GLY A 312 26.90 15.03 8.09
N PRO A 313 27.30 14.03 7.29
CA PRO A 313 28.02 14.26 6.04
C PRO A 313 27.12 14.95 5.00
N VAL A 314 27.75 15.52 3.98
CA VAL A 314 27.04 16.15 2.85
C VAL A 314 26.23 15.09 2.09
N ALA A 315 24.95 15.37 1.83
CA ALA A 315 24.09 14.51 1.03
C ALA A 315 24.50 14.53 -0.46
N ASP A 316 24.42 13.36 -1.09
CA ASP A 316 24.62 13.13 -2.52
C ASP A 316 23.27 13.05 -3.23
N LEU A 317 22.85 14.17 -3.82
CA LEU A 317 21.56 14.24 -4.51
C LEU A 317 21.57 13.53 -5.87
N SER A 318 22.73 13.06 -6.36
CA SER A 318 22.78 12.18 -7.54
C SER A 318 22.36 10.74 -7.22
N ARG A 319 22.18 10.41 -5.93
CA ARG A 319 21.86 9.08 -5.43
C ARG A 319 20.78 9.16 -4.36
N VAL A 320 19.53 9.33 -4.80
CA VAL A 320 18.37 9.47 -3.93
C VAL A 320 17.50 8.21 -3.96
N LEU A 321 17.22 7.65 -2.79
CA LEU A 321 16.14 6.70 -2.57
C LEU A 321 14.92 7.43 -2.02
N LEU A 322 13.75 7.18 -2.59
CA LEU A 322 12.50 7.61 -1.97
C LEU A 322 11.78 6.41 -1.36
N VAL A 323 11.35 6.53 -0.11
CA VAL A 323 10.58 5.51 0.60
C VAL A 323 9.25 6.14 0.99
N GLY A 324 8.15 5.50 0.62
CA GLY A 324 6.82 6.00 0.93
C GLY A 324 5.92 4.88 1.41
N HIS A 325 5.05 5.19 2.36
CA HIS A 325 4.05 4.26 2.90
C HIS A 325 2.66 4.68 2.47
N SER A 326 1.77 3.75 2.09
CA SER A 326 0.36 4.07 1.86
C SER A 326 0.22 5.11 0.72
N ARG A 327 -0.66 6.11 0.83
CA ARG A 327 -0.68 7.33 0.00
C ARG A 327 0.67 8.05 -0.12
N GLY A 328 1.55 7.91 0.86
CA GLY A 328 2.95 8.37 0.81
C GLY A 328 3.79 7.57 -0.19
N GLY A 329 3.50 6.28 -0.37
CA GLY A 329 4.07 5.43 -1.42
C GLY A 329 3.71 5.95 -2.80
N GLU A 330 2.43 6.21 -3.05
CA GLU A 330 1.99 6.86 -4.29
C GLU A 330 2.64 8.23 -4.48
N GLY A 331 2.71 9.04 -3.40
CA GLY A 331 3.34 10.35 -3.41
C GLY A 331 4.83 10.33 -3.81
N VAL A 332 5.61 9.36 -3.32
CA VAL A 332 7.02 9.23 -3.74
C VAL A 332 7.19 8.67 -5.15
N ASN A 333 6.29 7.78 -5.59
CA ASN A 333 6.25 7.36 -6.99
C ASN A 333 5.94 8.55 -7.91
N ARG A 334 4.94 9.37 -7.55
CA ARG A 334 4.64 10.61 -8.26
C ARG A 334 5.81 11.59 -8.22
N ALA A 335 6.53 11.71 -7.11
CA ALA A 335 7.74 12.54 -7.03
C ALA A 335 8.85 12.06 -7.98
N ALA A 336 9.01 10.75 -8.15
CA ALA A 336 9.94 10.18 -9.13
C ALA A 336 9.50 10.53 -10.57
N MET A 337 8.22 10.38 -10.89
CA MET A 337 7.63 10.79 -12.17
C MET A 337 7.88 12.28 -12.45
N ASP A 338 7.48 13.15 -11.53
CA ASP A 338 7.52 14.61 -11.68
C ASP A 338 8.96 15.17 -11.70
N SER A 339 9.93 14.39 -11.21
CA SER A 339 11.35 14.72 -11.32
C SER A 339 11.88 14.52 -12.75
N LEU A 340 11.32 13.56 -13.49
CA LEU A 340 11.64 13.28 -14.90
C LEU A 340 10.76 14.10 -15.85
N TYR A 341 9.47 14.20 -15.53
CA TYR A 341 8.42 14.78 -16.35
C TYR A 341 7.60 15.76 -15.49
N PRO A 342 8.04 17.02 -15.36
CA PRO A 342 7.33 17.99 -14.51
C PRO A 342 5.85 18.11 -14.89
N PRO A 343 4.95 18.16 -13.90
CA PRO A 343 3.51 18.31 -14.12
C PRO A 343 3.18 19.73 -14.60
N ALA A 344 1.89 19.95 -14.93
CA ALA A 344 1.42 21.28 -15.29
C ALA A 344 1.67 22.29 -14.16
N ALA A 345 2.06 23.52 -14.51
CA ALA A 345 2.54 24.51 -13.55
C ALA A 345 1.49 24.94 -12.52
N ASP A 346 0.20 24.84 -12.85
CA ASP A 346 -0.92 25.12 -11.95
C ASP A 346 -1.21 23.97 -10.96
N GLN A 347 -0.64 22.78 -11.21
CA GLN A 347 -0.74 21.60 -10.35
C GLN A 347 0.54 21.37 -9.53
N ASP A 348 1.67 21.95 -9.95
CA ASP A 348 2.96 21.75 -9.29
C ASP A 348 3.17 22.72 -8.12
N GLY A 349 3.46 22.22 -6.92
CA GLY A 349 3.92 23.07 -5.81
C GLY A 349 5.42 23.35 -5.84
N TYR A 350 6.18 22.76 -6.78
CA TYR A 350 7.61 22.98 -6.95
C TYR A 350 7.97 23.42 -8.38
N HIS A 351 8.38 24.67 -8.54
CA HIS A 351 8.72 25.23 -9.87
C HIS A 351 10.23 25.32 -10.16
N GLY A 352 11.07 24.74 -9.31
CA GLY A 352 12.52 24.79 -9.48
C GLY A 352 13.05 23.77 -10.49
N LYS A 353 14.32 23.91 -10.87
CA LYS A 353 15.01 22.89 -11.66
C LYS A 353 15.33 21.67 -10.79
N THR A 354 15.01 20.47 -11.28
CA THR A 354 15.44 19.20 -10.69
C THR A 354 16.97 19.17 -10.57
N ARG A 355 17.49 19.10 -9.33
CA ARG A 355 18.94 19.01 -9.01
C ARG A 355 19.28 17.71 -8.27
N TRP A 356 18.50 16.68 -8.55
CA TRP A 356 18.64 15.36 -7.95
C TRP A 356 18.36 14.28 -8.98
N HIS A 357 18.77 13.06 -8.67
CA HIS A 357 18.46 11.87 -9.45
C HIS A 357 17.87 10.83 -8.49
N ILE A 358 16.63 10.40 -8.79
CA ILE A 358 15.95 9.35 -8.04
C ILE A 358 16.45 8.01 -8.59
N SER A 359 17.31 7.35 -7.82
CA SER A 359 17.91 6.06 -8.20
C SER A 359 16.95 4.89 -7.99
N GLY A 360 15.93 5.06 -7.17
CA GLY A 360 14.86 4.09 -7.00
C GLY A 360 13.85 4.48 -5.92
N THR A 361 12.78 3.70 -5.83
CA THR A 361 11.70 3.88 -4.86
C THR A 361 11.43 2.62 -4.05
N VAL A 362 10.96 2.79 -2.82
CA VAL A 362 10.36 1.73 -2.00
C VAL A 362 8.95 2.15 -1.62
N LEU A 363 7.98 1.33 -1.99
CA LEU A 363 6.56 1.64 -1.85
C LEU A 363 5.96 0.64 -0.87
N ILE A 364 5.67 1.05 0.36
CA ILE A 364 5.12 0.17 1.41
C ILE A 364 3.60 0.29 1.36
N GLY A 365 2.88 -0.82 1.16
CA GLY A 365 1.41 -0.85 1.06
C GLY A 365 0.80 0.31 0.27
N PRO A 366 1.30 0.69 -0.92
CA PRO A 366 0.94 1.98 -1.52
C PRO A 366 -0.46 1.97 -2.15
N THR A 367 -1.11 3.13 -2.18
CA THR A 367 -2.25 3.38 -3.10
C THR A 367 -1.78 3.57 -4.53
N VAL A 368 -2.72 3.58 -5.47
CA VAL A 368 -2.47 3.89 -6.88
C VAL A 368 -3.65 4.64 -7.52
N PHE A 369 -4.19 5.64 -6.82
CA PHE A 369 -5.36 6.40 -7.28
C PHE A 369 -5.10 7.15 -8.60
N GLY A 370 -3.89 7.66 -8.79
CA GLY A 370 -3.43 8.32 -10.00
C GLY A 370 -3.00 7.38 -11.13
N GLN A 371 -2.99 6.06 -10.91
CA GLN A 371 -2.69 5.03 -11.92
C GLN A 371 -1.43 5.31 -12.77
N ASN A 372 -0.34 5.73 -12.11
CA ASN A 372 0.83 6.30 -12.77
C ASN A 372 2.15 5.58 -12.43
N PRO A 373 2.28 4.25 -12.68
CA PRO A 373 3.52 3.53 -12.45
C PRO A 373 4.67 4.12 -13.28
N VAL A 374 5.85 4.30 -12.66
CA VAL A 374 7.02 4.93 -13.32
C VAL A 374 7.97 3.85 -13.84
N ALA A 375 7.81 3.45 -15.09
CA ALA A 375 8.53 2.32 -15.71
C ALA A 375 10.05 2.53 -15.92
N ASP A 376 10.56 3.76 -15.71
CA ASP A 376 11.97 4.12 -15.91
C ASP A 376 12.73 4.32 -14.58
N VAL A 377 12.08 4.14 -13.43
CA VAL A 377 12.72 4.28 -12.10
C VAL A 377 12.56 2.98 -11.33
N PRO A 378 13.65 2.30 -10.92
CA PRO A 378 13.55 1.04 -10.17
C PRO A 378 12.67 1.17 -8.94
N SER A 379 11.84 0.16 -8.66
CA SER A 379 10.95 0.15 -7.51
C SER A 379 10.93 -1.19 -6.78
N ALA A 380 10.71 -1.14 -5.47
CA ALA A 380 10.35 -2.30 -4.66
C ALA A 380 9.08 -2.00 -3.86
N THR A 381 8.00 -2.71 -4.17
CA THR A 381 6.71 -2.57 -3.51
C THR A 381 6.54 -3.64 -2.44
N LEU A 382 6.46 -3.24 -1.18
CA LEU A 382 6.13 -4.13 -0.06
C LEU A 382 4.60 -4.25 0.04
N LEU A 383 4.08 -5.47 -0.02
CA LEU A 383 2.65 -5.79 0.07
C LEU A 383 2.37 -6.49 1.42
N PRO A 384 1.71 -5.84 2.38
CA PRO A 384 1.39 -6.46 3.67
C PRO A 384 0.31 -7.52 3.52
N GLY A 385 0.58 -8.79 3.84
CA GLY A 385 -0.37 -9.88 3.56
C GLY A 385 -1.67 -9.87 4.38
N CYS A 386 -1.73 -9.05 5.42
CA CYS A 386 -2.88 -8.81 6.30
C CYS A 386 -3.17 -7.30 6.40
N ASP A 387 -2.96 -6.58 5.29
CA ASP A 387 -3.38 -5.20 5.11
C ASP A 387 -4.91 -5.11 5.21
N GLY A 388 -5.42 -4.42 6.23
CA GLY A 388 -6.84 -4.16 6.45
C GLY A 388 -7.28 -2.78 5.94
N ASP A 389 -6.33 -1.88 5.70
CA ASP A 389 -6.52 -0.56 5.12
C ASP A 389 -6.58 -0.64 3.58
N VAL A 390 -5.45 -0.85 2.92
CA VAL A 390 -5.34 -1.11 1.46
C VAL A 390 -5.50 -2.61 1.17
N SER A 391 -6.65 -3.16 1.59
CA SER A 391 -6.89 -4.62 1.66
C SER A 391 -7.02 -5.36 0.32
N ASP A 392 -6.98 -4.65 -0.81
CA ASP A 392 -6.88 -5.21 -2.16
C ASP A 392 -5.42 -5.33 -2.65
N LEU A 393 -4.47 -4.75 -1.91
CA LEU A 393 -3.04 -4.69 -2.23
C LEU A 393 -2.77 -4.10 -3.62
N GLN A 394 -3.52 -3.07 -4.00
CA GLN A 394 -3.41 -2.38 -5.30
C GLN A 394 -1.99 -1.89 -5.65
N GLY A 395 -1.07 -1.81 -4.69
CA GLY A 395 0.34 -1.53 -4.94
C GLY A 395 1.04 -2.50 -5.90
N GLU A 396 0.51 -3.71 -6.11
CA GLU A 396 1.00 -4.66 -7.14
C GLU A 396 1.02 -4.03 -8.55
N VAL A 397 0.15 -3.05 -8.82
CA VAL A 397 0.08 -2.31 -10.09
C VAL A 397 1.36 -1.52 -10.39
N TYR A 398 2.15 -1.13 -9.38
CA TYR A 398 3.48 -0.53 -9.62
C TYR A 398 4.49 -1.49 -10.24
N VAL A 399 4.20 -2.78 -10.22
CA VAL A 399 5.01 -3.81 -10.87
C VAL A 399 4.35 -4.19 -12.20
N ASP A 400 3.08 -4.61 -12.15
CA ASP A 400 2.37 -5.07 -13.35
C ASP A 400 2.19 -3.99 -14.41
N GLY A 401 1.89 -2.74 -14.00
CA GLY A 401 1.68 -1.63 -14.92
C GLY A 401 2.94 -1.11 -15.61
N THR A 402 4.13 -1.57 -15.22
CA THR A 402 5.40 -1.22 -15.89
C THR A 402 5.77 -2.19 -17.01
N ARG A 403 5.03 -3.30 -17.11
CA ARG A 403 5.28 -4.39 -18.03
C ARG A 403 5.16 -3.94 -19.49
N GLY A 404 6.27 -3.92 -20.21
CA GLY A 404 6.30 -3.58 -21.63
C GLY A 404 6.11 -2.09 -21.95
N VAL A 405 6.17 -1.19 -20.96
CA VAL A 405 5.93 0.26 -21.11
C VAL A 405 7.24 1.04 -21.39
N SER A 406 8.41 0.49 -21.06
CA SER A 406 9.73 1.11 -21.30
C SER A 406 10.72 0.14 -21.93
N ARG A 407 12.02 0.50 -21.91
CA ARG A 407 13.11 -0.43 -22.29
C ARG A 407 13.25 -1.61 -21.32
N GLY A 408 12.57 -1.58 -20.17
CA GLY A 408 12.55 -2.66 -19.19
C GLY A 408 13.88 -2.84 -18.43
N THR A 409 14.73 -1.80 -18.41
CA THR A 409 16.02 -1.84 -17.70
C THR A 409 15.84 -1.74 -16.19
N ALA A 410 14.88 -0.93 -15.73
CA ALA A 410 14.52 -0.82 -14.31
C ALA A 410 13.92 -2.13 -13.77
N LEU A 411 14.35 -2.53 -12.58
CA LEU A 411 13.71 -3.62 -11.83
C LEU A 411 12.49 -3.05 -11.09
N HIS A 412 11.33 -3.65 -11.29
CA HIS A 412 10.14 -3.42 -10.48
C HIS A 412 9.82 -4.70 -9.71
N SER A 413 9.97 -4.65 -8.39
CA SER A 413 9.85 -5.80 -7.49
C SER A 413 8.55 -5.72 -6.70
N ALA A 414 7.81 -6.83 -6.60
CA ALA A 414 6.77 -7.00 -5.60
C ALA A 414 7.33 -7.86 -4.46
N VAL A 415 7.10 -7.45 -3.23
CA VAL A 415 7.60 -8.05 -2.00
C VAL A 415 6.42 -8.35 -1.07
N TYR A 416 5.84 -9.53 -1.21
CA TYR A 416 4.72 -9.96 -0.39
C TYR A 416 5.19 -10.43 0.99
N VAL A 417 4.74 -9.76 2.05
CA VAL A 417 5.09 -10.07 3.45
C VAL A 417 3.92 -10.77 4.11
N VAL A 418 3.96 -12.11 4.17
CA VAL A 418 2.87 -12.92 4.75
C VAL A 418 2.66 -12.53 6.21
N GLY A 419 1.41 -12.22 6.56
CA GLY A 419 1.01 -11.90 7.94
C GLY A 419 1.30 -10.47 8.38
N ALA A 420 1.87 -9.62 7.52
CA ALA A 420 2.12 -8.23 7.87
C ALA A 420 0.85 -7.39 7.81
N ASP A 421 0.69 -6.56 8.83
CA ASP A 421 -0.30 -5.50 9.00
C ASP A 421 0.05 -4.27 8.14
N HIS A 422 -0.88 -3.38 7.84
CA HIS A 422 -0.55 -2.15 7.14
C HIS A 422 0.16 -1.16 8.09
N ASN A 423 -0.46 -0.92 9.25
CA ASN A 423 -0.02 0.12 10.19
C ASN A 423 1.33 -0.19 10.83
N PHE A 424 1.65 -1.46 11.06
CA PHE A 424 2.88 -1.84 11.78
C PHE A 424 4.19 -1.59 10.99
N PHE A 425 4.16 -0.98 9.80
CA PHE A 425 5.38 -0.41 9.21
C PHE A 425 5.75 0.97 9.78
N ASN A 426 4.85 1.63 10.50
CA ASN A 426 5.07 2.92 11.15
C ASN A 426 4.86 2.80 12.67
N THR A 427 5.91 3.03 13.47
CA THR A 427 5.80 2.87 14.93
C THR A 427 4.80 3.84 15.58
N GLU A 428 4.50 4.98 14.95
CA GLU A 428 3.52 5.96 15.44
C GLU A 428 2.08 5.61 15.05
N TRP A 429 1.87 4.52 14.32
CA TRP A 429 0.56 3.93 14.02
C TRP A 429 0.42 2.53 14.65
N THR A 430 1.42 2.10 15.42
CA THR A 430 1.46 0.76 16.01
C THR A 430 1.01 0.80 17.47
N PRO A 431 -0.02 0.02 17.88
CA PRO A 431 -0.42 -0.11 19.27
C PRO A 431 0.73 -0.49 20.20
N GLY A 432 0.81 0.18 21.36
CA GLY A 432 1.88 -0.04 22.34
C GLY A 432 3.25 0.55 21.97
N LYS A 433 3.37 1.21 20.81
CA LYS A 433 4.59 1.95 20.40
C LYS A 433 4.33 3.43 20.12
N ALA A 434 3.15 3.75 19.61
CA ALA A 434 2.78 5.11 19.21
C ALA A 434 2.61 6.06 20.41
N VAL A 435 2.88 7.34 20.18
CA VAL A 435 2.57 8.41 21.14
C VAL A 435 1.10 8.83 21.11
N ALA A 436 0.46 8.72 19.94
CA ALA A 436 -0.96 8.99 19.72
C ALA A 436 -1.77 7.68 19.72
N PRO A 437 -3.12 7.73 19.80
CA PRO A 437 -3.96 6.57 19.54
C PRO A 437 -3.61 5.91 18.20
N ALA A 438 -3.56 4.59 18.21
CA ALA A 438 -3.10 3.76 17.11
C ALA A 438 -3.88 2.45 17.10
N ASP A 439 -3.98 1.83 15.93
CA ASP A 439 -4.82 0.66 15.69
C ASP A 439 -4.11 -0.43 14.88
N ASP A 440 -4.55 -1.67 15.09
CA ASP A 440 -4.31 -2.79 14.18
C ASP A 440 -5.40 -2.70 13.10
N ASP A 441 -4.99 -2.44 11.85
CA ASP A 441 -5.95 -2.11 10.79
C ASP A 441 -6.69 -3.33 10.24
N PHE A 442 -6.24 -4.54 10.60
CA PHE A 442 -6.96 -5.76 10.26
C PHE A 442 -8.17 -5.95 11.19
N TYR A 443 -9.38 -5.71 10.65
CA TYR A 443 -10.62 -5.85 11.42
C TYR A 443 -10.74 -7.22 12.12
N GLU A 444 -10.99 -7.25 13.42
CA GLU A 444 -11.32 -8.48 14.15
C GLU A 444 -12.82 -8.53 14.45
N ASP A 445 -13.47 -9.64 14.11
CA ASP A 445 -14.74 -10.05 14.69
C ASP A 445 -14.41 -10.96 15.89
N PRO A 446 -14.74 -10.56 17.14
CA PRO A 446 -14.49 -11.37 18.34
C PRO A 446 -15.15 -12.75 18.29
N ASP A 447 -16.28 -12.88 17.59
CA ASP A 447 -17.01 -14.14 17.44
C ASP A 447 -16.54 -14.93 16.20
N GLN A 448 -15.84 -14.29 15.26
CA GLN A 448 -15.33 -14.89 14.02
C GLN A 448 -13.88 -14.49 13.74
N ARG A 449 -12.96 -15.12 14.47
CA ARG A 449 -11.51 -14.92 14.27
C ARG A 449 -11.05 -15.43 12.91
N ASP A 450 -10.38 -14.57 12.15
CA ASP A 450 -9.70 -14.93 10.90
C ASP A 450 -8.48 -15.84 11.21
N PRO A 451 -8.38 -17.03 10.58
CA PRO A 451 -7.31 -18.01 10.85
C PRO A 451 -5.91 -17.62 10.32
N VAL A 452 -5.82 -16.55 9.52
CA VAL A 452 -4.57 -16.04 8.94
C VAL A 452 -4.13 -14.76 9.64
N CYS A 453 -5.01 -13.77 9.74
CA CYS A 453 -4.62 -12.41 10.07
C CYS A 453 -4.96 -11.96 11.49
N SER A 454 -5.80 -12.70 12.22
CA SER A 454 -6.05 -12.37 13.63
C SER A 454 -4.77 -12.43 14.47
N PRO A 455 -4.48 -11.44 15.33
CA PRO A 455 -3.41 -11.50 16.33
C PRO A 455 -3.22 -12.87 17.02
N GLY A 456 -2.01 -13.40 16.99
CA GLY A 456 -1.67 -14.67 17.63
C GLY A 456 -1.93 -15.93 16.80
N THR A 457 -2.40 -15.82 15.55
CA THR A 457 -2.35 -16.93 14.59
C THR A 457 -0.90 -17.23 14.20
N ALA A 458 -0.67 -18.40 13.59
CA ALA A 458 0.68 -18.84 13.19
C ALA A 458 1.28 -18.05 12.02
N THR A 459 0.45 -17.34 11.26
CA THR A 459 0.87 -16.56 10.08
C THR A 459 1.02 -15.08 10.38
N ARG A 460 0.22 -14.52 11.30
CA ARG A 460 0.27 -13.11 11.72
C ARG A 460 1.63 -12.76 12.35
N LEU A 461 2.25 -11.68 11.86
CA LEU A 461 3.50 -11.16 12.42
C LEU A 461 3.22 -10.30 13.65
N THR A 462 4.15 -10.31 14.61
CA THR A 462 4.17 -9.26 15.63
C THR A 462 4.72 -7.96 15.04
N ALA A 463 4.36 -6.82 15.63
CA ALA A 463 4.89 -5.52 15.23
C ALA A 463 6.42 -5.50 15.09
N ASP A 464 7.15 -6.04 16.08
CA ASP A 464 8.62 -6.08 16.02
C ASP A 464 9.17 -6.95 14.89
N GLN A 465 8.51 -8.07 14.59
CA GLN A 465 8.90 -8.93 13.46
C GLN A 465 8.68 -8.20 12.13
N GLN A 466 7.57 -7.48 12.01
CA GLN A 466 7.25 -6.69 10.83
C GLN A 466 8.20 -5.50 10.64
N HIS A 467 8.49 -4.71 11.68
CA HIS A 467 9.47 -3.62 11.59
C HIS A 467 10.85 -4.14 11.16
N ARG A 468 11.28 -5.32 11.63
CA ARG A 468 12.53 -5.95 11.17
C ARG A 468 12.47 -6.36 9.69
N ALA A 469 11.36 -6.94 9.25
CA ALA A 469 11.17 -7.31 7.85
C ALA A 469 11.15 -6.06 6.94
N GLY A 470 10.39 -5.03 7.30
CA GLY A 470 10.35 -3.74 6.59
C GLY A 470 11.73 -3.12 6.44
N ALA A 471 12.44 -2.91 7.55
CA ALA A 471 13.80 -2.36 7.55
C ALA A 471 14.75 -3.16 6.64
N THR A 472 14.66 -4.50 6.69
CA THR A 472 15.51 -5.41 5.91
C THR A 472 15.29 -5.24 4.41
N TYR A 473 14.03 -5.18 3.96
CA TYR A 473 13.72 -5.06 2.53
C TYR A 473 13.87 -3.64 2.00
N ILE A 474 13.68 -2.60 2.83
CA ILE A 474 14.07 -1.22 2.51
C ILE A 474 15.60 -1.15 2.30
N ALA A 475 16.39 -1.76 3.18
CA ALA A 475 17.84 -1.83 3.04
C ALA A 475 18.28 -2.67 1.82
N ALA A 476 17.52 -3.70 1.46
CA ALA A 476 17.77 -4.47 0.24
C ALA A 476 17.64 -3.58 -1.01
N ALA A 477 16.55 -2.81 -1.10
CA ALA A 477 16.31 -1.89 -2.20
C ALA A 477 17.35 -0.75 -2.24
N ALA A 478 17.70 -0.17 -1.09
CA ALA A 478 18.75 0.84 -1.00
C ALA A 478 20.09 0.32 -1.57
N ARG A 479 20.51 -0.89 -1.18
CA ARG A 479 21.75 -1.49 -1.67
C ARG A 479 21.70 -1.80 -3.16
N LEU A 480 20.56 -2.26 -3.67
CA LEU A 480 20.43 -2.60 -5.08
C LEU A 480 20.39 -1.35 -5.96
N PHE A 481 19.46 -0.43 -5.67
CA PHE A 481 19.15 0.70 -6.54
C PHE A 481 20.12 1.86 -6.38
N VAL A 482 20.64 2.10 -5.17
CA VAL A 482 21.47 3.28 -4.88
C VAL A 482 22.95 2.93 -4.83
N ALA A 483 23.30 1.78 -4.25
CA ALA A 483 24.68 1.35 -4.13
C ALA A 483 25.15 0.44 -5.30
N GLY A 484 24.24 0.00 -6.17
CA GLY A 484 24.56 -0.87 -7.32
C GLY A 484 25.01 -2.29 -6.92
N ASP A 485 24.64 -2.78 -5.73
CA ASP A 485 25.07 -4.08 -5.23
C ASP A 485 24.16 -5.22 -5.73
N ASP A 486 24.41 -5.71 -6.94
CA ASP A 486 23.61 -6.79 -7.56
C ASP A 486 23.60 -8.10 -6.75
N ARG A 487 24.54 -8.29 -5.80
CA ARG A 487 24.52 -9.47 -4.92
C ARG A 487 23.25 -9.56 -4.06
N VAL A 488 22.55 -8.43 -3.87
CA VAL A 488 21.29 -8.32 -3.12
C VAL A 488 20.07 -8.65 -3.98
N ARG A 489 20.16 -8.51 -5.31
CA ARG A 489 19.08 -8.75 -6.28
C ARG A 489 18.26 -10.03 -6.05
N PRO A 490 18.86 -11.19 -5.69
CA PRO A 490 18.08 -12.40 -5.44
C PRO A 490 16.98 -12.27 -4.37
N LEU A 491 17.12 -11.31 -3.44
CA LEU A 491 16.09 -11.02 -2.44
C LEU A 491 14.87 -10.30 -3.03
N LEU A 492 15.02 -9.60 -4.16
CA LEU A 492 14.00 -8.71 -4.74
C LEU A 492 13.47 -9.17 -6.10
N ASP A 493 14.13 -10.12 -6.77
CA ASP A 493 13.81 -10.43 -8.16
C ASP A 493 13.05 -11.75 -8.37
N GLY A 494 12.55 -12.40 -7.32
CA GLY A 494 11.89 -13.70 -7.44
C GLY A 494 12.82 -14.91 -7.56
N SER A 495 14.11 -14.77 -7.22
CA SER A 495 15.05 -15.91 -7.15
C SER A 495 14.74 -16.92 -6.04
N GLY A 496 13.77 -16.64 -5.16
CA GLY A 496 13.32 -17.59 -4.16
C GLY A 496 14.27 -17.76 -2.97
N VAL A 497 14.87 -16.67 -2.49
CA VAL A 497 15.68 -16.65 -1.26
C VAL A 497 15.12 -15.66 -0.23
N ARG A 498 15.38 -15.90 1.07
CA ARG A 498 14.99 -15.01 2.18
C ARG A 498 16.16 -14.23 2.74
N ALA A 499 15.88 -13.10 3.39
CA ALA A 499 16.85 -12.39 4.21
C ALA A 499 16.77 -12.87 5.67
N PRO A 500 17.86 -13.39 6.27
CA PRO A 500 17.85 -13.86 7.66
C PRO A 500 17.43 -12.83 8.70
N SER A 501 17.78 -11.56 8.53
CA SER A 501 17.36 -10.49 9.45
C SER A 501 15.85 -10.23 9.48
N ALA A 502 15.11 -10.72 8.47
CA ALA A 502 13.66 -10.65 8.43
C ALA A 502 12.96 -11.84 9.14
N ASP A 503 13.71 -12.87 9.59
CA ASP A 503 13.09 -14.01 10.27
C ASP A 503 12.31 -13.57 11.53
N PRO A 504 11.14 -14.17 11.81
CA PRO A 504 10.54 -15.32 11.14
C PRO A 504 9.61 -14.96 9.96
N ALA A 505 9.62 -13.73 9.44
CA ALA A 505 8.72 -13.34 8.36
C ALA A 505 8.89 -14.23 7.12
N ARG A 506 7.76 -14.60 6.49
CA ARG A 506 7.77 -15.29 5.19
C ARG A 506 7.56 -14.25 4.11
N VAL A 507 8.64 -13.93 3.41
CA VAL A 507 8.63 -12.94 2.34
C VAL A 507 8.86 -13.63 1.01
N LEU A 508 8.01 -13.31 0.05
CA LEU A 508 8.06 -13.83 -1.32
C LEU A 508 8.20 -12.66 -2.27
N THR A 509 8.96 -12.87 -3.36
CA THR A 509 9.15 -11.84 -4.37
C THR A 509 8.89 -12.34 -5.77
N HIS A 510 8.48 -11.42 -6.65
CA HIS A 510 8.55 -11.55 -8.10
C HIS A 510 8.91 -10.18 -8.67
N ALA A 511 9.30 -10.12 -9.94
CA ALA A 511 9.65 -8.84 -10.55
C ALA A 511 9.36 -8.77 -12.05
N VAL A 512 9.29 -7.53 -12.53
CA VAL A 512 9.30 -7.14 -13.95
C VAL A 512 10.55 -6.31 -14.23
N GLY A 513 10.98 -6.30 -15.49
CA GLY A 513 12.21 -5.62 -15.90
C GLY A 513 13.48 -6.28 -15.38
N ALA A 514 14.61 -5.58 -15.51
CA ALA A 514 15.98 -6.00 -15.19
C ALA A 514 16.35 -7.43 -15.64
N GLY A 515 17.05 -7.53 -16.78
CA GLY A 515 17.50 -8.83 -17.30
C GLY A 515 16.35 -9.73 -17.80
N ARG A 516 15.10 -9.25 -17.75
CA ARG A 516 13.92 -9.86 -18.38
C ARG A 516 13.74 -9.31 -19.78
N THR A 517 13.82 -10.20 -20.77
CA THR A 517 13.80 -9.86 -22.19
C THR A 517 13.00 -10.89 -22.97
N GLY A 518 12.21 -10.41 -23.94
CA GLY A 518 11.26 -11.26 -24.65
C GLY A 518 10.14 -11.70 -23.69
N GLY A 519 8.90 -11.73 -24.15
CA GLY A 519 7.79 -11.96 -23.25
C GLY A 519 6.60 -12.60 -23.93
N LEU A 520 6.05 -13.64 -23.32
CA LEU A 520 4.70 -14.10 -23.61
C LEU A 520 3.76 -13.36 -22.65
N LEU A 521 3.22 -12.25 -23.13
CA LEU A 521 2.40 -11.33 -22.32
C LEU A 521 0.94 -11.49 -22.70
N PRO A 522 0.05 -11.81 -21.75
CA PRO A 522 -1.40 -11.85 -21.97
C PRO A 522 -1.99 -10.50 -22.38
N ASP A 523 -1.25 -9.40 -22.17
CA ASP A 523 -1.70 -8.03 -22.43
C ASP A 523 -1.69 -7.68 -23.92
N GLY A 524 -0.88 -8.38 -24.74
CA GLY A 524 -0.82 -8.21 -26.20
C GLY A 524 -1.67 -9.20 -27.00
N PRO A 525 -1.56 -9.22 -28.34
CA PRO A 525 -2.19 -10.25 -29.16
C PRO A 525 -1.68 -11.64 -28.75
N LEU A 526 -2.59 -12.51 -28.29
CA LEU A 526 -2.24 -13.82 -27.76
C LEU A 526 -3.41 -14.80 -27.95
N THR A 527 -3.10 -16.05 -28.27
CA THR A 527 -4.07 -17.14 -28.39
C THR A 527 -3.76 -18.24 -27.40
N VAL A 528 -4.78 -18.70 -26.67
CA VAL A 528 -4.72 -19.83 -25.75
C VAL A 528 -5.49 -20.99 -26.34
N THR A 529 -4.88 -22.17 -26.37
CA THR A 529 -5.50 -23.42 -26.85
C THR A 529 -5.23 -24.55 -25.87
N GLY A 530 -6.16 -25.49 -25.74
CA GLY A 530 -6.09 -26.59 -24.76
C GLY A 530 -7.32 -26.59 -23.86
N GLY A 531 -7.77 -27.78 -23.46
CA GLY A 531 -8.99 -27.93 -22.66
C GLY A 531 -8.86 -27.22 -21.31
N GLY A 532 -9.84 -26.38 -20.98
CA GLY A 532 -9.93 -25.71 -19.67
C GLY A 532 -9.00 -24.50 -19.48
N ALA A 533 -8.40 -23.96 -20.55
CA ALA A 533 -7.65 -22.72 -20.48
C ALA A 533 -8.27 -21.61 -21.32
N ARG A 534 -8.19 -20.38 -20.82
CA ARG A 534 -8.69 -19.18 -21.52
C ARG A 534 -7.84 -17.97 -21.19
N LEU A 535 -7.90 -16.99 -22.09
CA LEU A 535 -7.52 -15.63 -21.73
C LEU A 535 -8.64 -15.04 -20.86
N CYS A 536 -8.26 -14.34 -19.81
CA CYS A 536 -9.18 -13.68 -18.90
C CYS A 536 -8.77 -12.22 -18.67
N SER A 537 -9.73 -11.36 -18.35
CA SER A 537 -9.49 -9.96 -18.01
C SER A 537 -9.36 -9.77 -16.51
N ALA A 538 -8.45 -8.89 -16.07
CA ALA A 538 -8.28 -8.57 -14.67
C ALA A 538 -9.60 -8.05 -14.05
N VAL A 539 -10.27 -7.13 -14.75
CA VAL A 539 -11.53 -6.50 -14.34
C VAL A 539 -12.53 -6.63 -15.50
N ASP A 540 -13.62 -7.35 -15.27
CA ASP A 540 -14.79 -7.44 -16.16
C ASP A 540 -16.02 -7.89 -15.36
N PRO A 541 -17.22 -7.29 -15.54
CA PRO A 541 -18.44 -7.73 -14.86
C PRO A 541 -18.96 -9.09 -15.36
N ASP A 542 -18.53 -9.56 -16.54
CA ASP A 542 -18.87 -10.91 -17.00
C ASP A 542 -17.93 -11.94 -16.38
N ALA A 543 -18.44 -12.73 -15.43
CA ALA A 543 -17.70 -13.81 -14.76
C ALA A 543 -17.06 -14.84 -15.72
N SER A 544 -17.60 -14.99 -16.94
CA SER A 544 -17.00 -15.87 -17.96
C SER A 544 -15.74 -15.27 -18.59
N VAL A 545 -15.57 -13.94 -18.51
CA VAL A 545 -14.43 -13.17 -19.03
C VAL A 545 -13.44 -12.84 -17.91
N ALA A 546 -13.91 -12.47 -16.72
CA ALA A 546 -13.09 -12.11 -15.57
C ALA A 546 -12.08 -13.20 -15.17
N CYS A 547 -10.91 -12.84 -14.64
CA CYS A 547 -9.93 -13.80 -14.16
C CYS A 547 -10.32 -14.43 -12.83
N LEU A 548 -10.94 -13.65 -11.95
CA LEU A 548 -11.62 -14.10 -10.74
C LEU A 548 -13.05 -13.56 -10.79
N ASP A 549 -14.00 -14.42 -10.45
CA ASP A 549 -15.41 -14.04 -10.29
C ASP A 549 -15.58 -13.21 -9.01
N GLU A 550 -16.55 -12.31 -8.95
CA GLU A 550 -16.89 -11.50 -7.76
C GLU A 550 -17.28 -12.39 -6.57
N ASP A 551 -17.86 -13.57 -6.84
CA ASP A 551 -18.20 -14.58 -5.83
C ASP A 551 -16.99 -15.40 -5.35
N THR A 552 -15.80 -15.18 -5.92
CA THR A 552 -14.58 -15.89 -5.49
C THR A 552 -14.17 -15.41 -4.10
N PRO A 553 -14.03 -16.31 -3.10
CA PRO A 553 -13.56 -15.91 -1.79
C PRO A 553 -12.13 -15.34 -1.87
N GLY A 554 -11.99 -14.06 -1.53
CA GLY A 554 -10.70 -13.35 -1.48
C GLY A 554 -10.46 -12.52 -2.74
N ARG A 555 -9.28 -11.88 -2.81
CA ARG A 555 -8.93 -10.96 -3.90
C ARG A 555 -7.57 -11.32 -4.52
N SER A 556 -7.31 -10.76 -5.70
CA SER A 556 -5.97 -10.78 -6.30
C SER A 556 -5.40 -9.36 -6.37
N PRO A 557 -4.19 -9.13 -5.86
CA PRO A 557 -3.50 -7.85 -6.02
C PRO A 557 -3.28 -7.48 -7.50
N HIS A 558 -3.15 -8.48 -8.37
CA HIS A 558 -2.98 -8.27 -9.82
C HIS A 558 -4.23 -7.69 -10.49
N PHE A 559 -5.39 -7.86 -9.87
CA PHE A 559 -6.70 -7.54 -10.41
C PHE A 559 -7.40 -6.42 -9.62
N ALA A 560 -6.62 -5.53 -8.99
CA ALA A 560 -7.16 -4.32 -8.36
C ALA A 560 -8.03 -3.54 -9.35
N GLN A 561 -9.18 -3.07 -8.89
CA GLN A 561 -10.25 -2.44 -9.68
C GLN A 561 -10.40 -0.96 -9.30
N TRP A 562 -10.79 -0.14 -10.27
CA TRP A 562 -11.13 1.27 -10.07
C TRP A 562 -12.52 1.59 -10.65
N ASP A 563 -12.75 2.85 -11.03
CA ASP A 563 -14.07 3.34 -11.50
C ASP A 563 -14.55 2.69 -12.80
N THR A 564 -13.65 2.11 -13.61
CA THR A 564 -14.00 1.43 -14.87
C THR A 564 -14.35 -0.03 -14.62
N ASP A 565 -15.50 -0.46 -15.15
CA ASP A 565 -15.96 -1.85 -15.12
C ASP A 565 -15.20 -2.76 -16.10
N ARG A 566 -14.49 -2.18 -17.08
CA ARG A 566 -13.68 -2.91 -18.06
C ARG A 566 -12.39 -2.18 -18.36
N GLU A 567 -11.31 -2.95 -18.47
CA GLU A 567 -9.97 -2.42 -18.73
C GLU A 567 -9.29 -3.10 -19.91
N ALA A 568 -8.65 -2.31 -20.75
CA ALA A 568 -7.83 -2.82 -21.84
C ALA A 568 -6.42 -3.16 -21.34
N GLY A 569 -5.87 -4.29 -21.80
CA GLY A 569 -4.45 -4.59 -21.62
C GLY A 569 -4.03 -5.06 -20.23
N ARG A 570 -4.96 -5.45 -19.36
CA ARG A 570 -4.68 -6.15 -18.09
C ARG A 570 -5.31 -7.53 -18.13
N ARG A 571 -4.54 -8.54 -18.55
CA ARG A 571 -5.06 -9.91 -18.76
C ARG A 571 -4.16 -10.96 -18.11
N ALA A 572 -4.70 -12.15 -17.93
CA ALA A 572 -3.95 -13.33 -17.54
C ALA A 572 -4.42 -14.56 -18.33
N VAL A 573 -3.64 -15.63 -18.32
CA VAL A 573 -4.11 -16.94 -18.81
C VAL A 573 -4.60 -17.73 -17.61
N ALA A 574 -5.91 -17.99 -17.57
CA ALA A 574 -6.52 -18.88 -16.59
C ALA A 574 -6.46 -20.33 -17.07
N LEU A 575 -6.05 -21.25 -16.20
CA LEU A 575 -5.97 -22.68 -16.43
C LEU A 575 -6.84 -23.40 -15.39
N ARG A 576 -7.67 -24.32 -15.84
CA ARG A 576 -8.45 -25.25 -15.02
C ARG A 576 -8.37 -26.63 -15.60
N TRP A 577 -8.09 -27.63 -14.77
CA TRP A 577 -8.02 -29.02 -15.21
C TRP A 577 -8.70 -29.97 -14.22
N SER A 578 -9.29 -31.04 -14.77
CA SER A 578 -9.91 -32.16 -14.05
C SER A 578 -9.11 -33.45 -14.15
N ALA A 579 -8.06 -33.47 -14.97
CA ALA A 579 -7.11 -34.57 -15.10
C ALA A 579 -5.70 -34.01 -15.37
N ALA A 580 -4.67 -34.75 -14.97
CA ALA A 580 -3.29 -34.43 -15.30
C ALA A 580 -2.99 -34.72 -16.79
N GLY A 581 -2.02 -34.02 -17.36
CA GLY A 581 -1.44 -34.34 -18.68
C GLY A 581 -1.97 -33.55 -19.87
N SER A 582 -3.08 -32.81 -19.72
CA SER A 582 -3.62 -31.97 -20.81
C SER A 582 -2.84 -30.67 -20.96
N ALA A 583 -2.01 -30.57 -22.00
CA ALA A 583 -1.21 -29.37 -22.24
C ALA A 583 -2.07 -28.16 -22.65
N VAL A 584 -1.80 -27.02 -22.04
CA VAL A 584 -2.27 -25.70 -22.44
C VAL A 584 -1.17 -25.04 -23.23
N ARG A 585 -1.50 -24.57 -24.44
CA ARG A 585 -0.56 -23.88 -25.32
C ARG A 585 -0.95 -22.42 -25.48
N ILE A 586 0.05 -21.57 -25.28
CA ILE A 586 -0.02 -20.12 -25.33
C ILE A 586 0.83 -19.66 -26.51
N ARG A 587 0.21 -18.96 -27.47
CA ARG A 587 0.86 -18.43 -28.68
C ARG A 587 0.79 -16.90 -28.66
N PRO A 588 1.93 -16.18 -28.62
CA PRO A 588 1.93 -14.75 -28.86
C PRO A 588 1.57 -14.47 -30.33
N GLY A 589 1.05 -13.29 -30.64
CA GLY A 589 0.68 -12.89 -32.00
C GLY A 589 1.86 -12.82 -32.97
N SER A 590 3.08 -12.80 -32.46
CA SER A 590 4.32 -12.95 -33.24
C SER A 590 5.38 -13.67 -32.40
N PRO A 591 6.27 -14.46 -33.01
CA PRO A 591 7.34 -15.13 -32.28
C PRO A 591 8.22 -14.16 -31.49
N VAL A 592 8.62 -14.57 -30.28
CA VAL A 592 9.40 -13.74 -29.35
C VAL A 592 10.83 -14.26 -29.23
N SER A 593 11.78 -13.37 -28.99
CA SER A 593 13.18 -13.75 -28.80
C SER A 593 13.49 -13.95 -27.32
N LEU A 594 13.89 -15.15 -26.95
CA LEU A 594 14.53 -15.50 -25.68
C LEU A 594 16.06 -15.59 -25.79
N LYS A 595 16.63 -15.13 -26.91
CA LYS A 595 18.09 -15.15 -27.13
C LYS A 595 18.82 -14.38 -26.03
N GLY A 596 19.80 -15.02 -25.40
CA GLY A 596 20.62 -14.42 -24.35
C GLY A 596 20.02 -14.55 -22.94
N ALA A 597 18.83 -15.13 -22.81
CA ALA A 597 18.29 -15.56 -21.53
C ALA A 597 18.90 -16.91 -21.09
N GLU A 598 19.08 -17.08 -19.78
CA GLU A 598 19.53 -18.33 -19.16
C GLU A 598 18.36 -19.19 -18.69
N GLN A 599 17.26 -18.55 -18.27
CA GLN A 599 16.06 -19.19 -17.75
C GLN A 599 14.82 -18.59 -18.40
N LEU A 600 13.73 -19.35 -18.39
CA LEU A 600 12.39 -18.82 -18.59
C LEU A 600 11.77 -18.61 -17.21
N ALA A 601 11.47 -17.36 -16.88
CA ALA A 601 10.76 -16.98 -15.67
C ALA A 601 9.26 -16.89 -15.96
N LEU A 602 8.43 -17.46 -15.10
CA LEU A 602 6.98 -17.43 -15.18
C LEU A 602 6.43 -16.87 -13.88
N ARG A 603 5.48 -15.93 -13.95
CA ARG A 603 4.73 -15.47 -12.78
C ARG A 603 3.39 -16.19 -12.73
N VAL A 604 3.25 -17.09 -11.77
CA VAL A 604 2.10 -18.00 -11.65
C VAL A 604 1.52 -17.95 -10.25
N PHE A 605 0.19 -17.88 -10.14
CA PHE A 605 -0.51 -18.17 -8.89
C PHE A 605 -1.48 -19.33 -9.03
N VAL A 606 -1.84 -19.87 -7.88
CA VAL A 606 -2.83 -20.93 -7.68
C VAL A 606 -3.75 -20.49 -6.54
N PRO A 607 -4.93 -21.13 -6.34
CA PRO A 607 -5.83 -20.71 -5.28
C PRO A 607 -5.14 -20.73 -3.90
N PRO A 608 -5.48 -19.80 -3.00
CA PRO A 608 -4.95 -19.76 -1.64
C PRO A 608 -5.10 -21.10 -0.91
N ASN A 609 -4.19 -21.36 0.02
CA ASN A 609 -4.14 -22.58 0.84
C ASN A 609 -3.97 -23.91 0.07
N THR A 610 -3.78 -23.88 -1.26
CA THR A 610 -3.47 -25.08 -2.05
C THR A 610 -2.00 -25.43 -2.02
N THR A 611 -1.67 -26.72 -2.14
CA THR A 611 -0.27 -27.18 -2.18
C THR A 611 -0.06 -28.24 -3.24
N GLY A 612 1.18 -28.34 -3.73
CA GLY A 612 1.63 -29.42 -4.60
C GLY A 612 1.25 -29.27 -6.07
N THR A 613 0.76 -28.09 -6.51
CA THR A 613 0.52 -27.83 -7.93
C THR A 613 1.83 -27.91 -8.69
N ARG A 614 1.86 -28.74 -9.73
CA ARG A 614 3.03 -28.96 -10.60
C ARG A 614 2.64 -28.77 -12.05
N LEU A 615 3.45 -28.01 -12.78
CA LEU A 615 3.26 -27.71 -14.20
C LEU A 615 4.55 -28.05 -14.94
N ASP A 616 4.49 -28.95 -15.91
CA ASP A 616 5.59 -29.12 -16.87
C ASP A 616 5.58 -27.94 -17.83
N VAL A 617 6.76 -27.41 -18.13
CA VAL A 617 6.98 -26.25 -18.99
C VAL A 617 7.71 -26.69 -20.25
N ALA A 618 7.19 -26.33 -21.41
CA ALA A 618 7.85 -26.54 -22.69
C ALA A 618 7.71 -25.32 -23.60
N VAL A 619 8.63 -25.17 -24.55
CA VAL A 619 8.58 -24.13 -25.58
C VAL A 619 8.73 -24.74 -26.95
N THR A 620 8.15 -24.07 -27.95
CA THR A 620 8.26 -24.44 -29.37
C THR A 620 8.74 -23.23 -30.17
N ASP A 621 9.72 -23.42 -31.04
CA ASP A 621 10.18 -22.38 -31.96
C ASP A 621 9.27 -22.23 -33.20
N ALA A 622 9.53 -21.22 -34.03
CA ALA A 622 8.77 -20.96 -35.25
C ALA A 622 8.99 -21.99 -36.36
N ALA A 623 10.01 -22.86 -36.24
CA ALA A 623 10.23 -24.00 -37.12
C ALA A 623 9.48 -25.26 -36.64
N GLY A 624 8.84 -25.21 -35.46
CA GLY A 624 8.08 -26.30 -34.89
C GLY A 624 8.89 -27.22 -33.97
N HIS A 625 10.17 -26.94 -33.71
CA HIS A 625 10.95 -27.72 -32.77
C HIS A 625 10.52 -27.44 -31.35
N ARG A 626 10.28 -28.50 -30.58
CA ARG A 626 9.77 -28.43 -29.20
C ARG A 626 10.83 -28.91 -28.22
N ALA A 627 10.97 -28.22 -27.09
CA ALA A 627 11.78 -28.67 -25.97
C ALA A 627 11.01 -28.58 -24.65
N ALA A 628 11.08 -29.64 -23.86
CA ALA A 628 10.67 -29.62 -22.45
C ALA A 628 11.78 -28.95 -21.62
N LEU A 629 11.42 -27.96 -20.82
CA LEU A 629 12.36 -27.18 -19.99
C LEU A 629 12.46 -27.71 -18.56
N GLY A 630 11.38 -28.34 -18.06
CA GLY A 630 11.33 -28.93 -16.73
C GLY A 630 9.94 -28.79 -16.11
N THR A 631 9.84 -29.07 -14.80
CA THR A 631 8.61 -28.96 -14.02
C THR A 631 8.77 -27.89 -12.96
N VAL A 632 7.79 -26.99 -12.83
CA VAL A 632 7.70 -26.01 -11.75
C VAL A 632 6.68 -26.42 -10.71
N ARG A 633 6.86 -25.95 -9.46
CA ARG A 633 5.90 -26.11 -8.38
C ARG A 633 5.38 -24.75 -7.94
N ALA A 634 4.08 -24.64 -7.75
CA ALA A 634 3.41 -23.48 -7.15
C ALA A 634 2.55 -23.95 -5.97
N ASP A 635 2.72 -23.30 -4.83
CA ASP A 635 1.85 -23.46 -3.66
C ASP A 635 1.14 -22.13 -3.43
N GLY A 636 -0.14 -22.18 -3.06
CA GLY A 636 -0.95 -21.00 -2.76
C GLY A 636 -0.49 -20.30 -1.49
N LEU A 637 -0.75 -19.00 -1.41
CA LEU A 637 -0.51 -18.26 -0.18
C LEU A 637 -1.51 -18.66 0.91
N PRO A 638 -1.15 -18.55 2.20
CA PRO A 638 -2.14 -18.44 3.26
C PRO A 638 -3.13 -17.32 2.95
N GLY A 639 -4.42 -17.59 3.05
CA GLY A 639 -5.43 -16.58 2.79
C GLY A 639 -6.84 -16.97 3.20
N THR A 640 -7.69 -15.96 3.31
CA THR A 640 -9.12 -16.03 3.55
C THR A 640 -9.85 -15.11 2.58
N GLU A 641 -11.18 -15.11 2.62
CA GLU A 641 -12.04 -14.16 1.91
C GLU A 641 -11.73 -12.69 2.20
N ARG A 642 -11.05 -12.43 3.33
CA ARG A 642 -10.69 -11.10 3.81
C ARG A 642 -9.32 -10.63 3.29
N THR A 643 -8.58 -11.50 2.59
CA THR A 643 -7.19 -11.24 2.13
C THR A 643 -7.08 -11.21 0.60
N ALA A 644 -6.11 -10.44 0.09
CA ALA A 644 -5.72 -10.45 -1.32
C ALA A 644 -4.58 -11.46 -1.57
N SER A 645 -4.89 -12.76 -1.48
CA SER A 645 -3.92 -13.86 -1.45
C SER A 645 -3.77 -14.63 -2.78
N TYR A 646 -4.56 -14.29 -3.80
CA TYR A 646 -4.35 -14.79 -5.17
C TYR A 646 -3.20 -14.03 -5.84
N TRP A 647 -1.97 -14.31 -5.41
CA TRP A 647 -0.78 -13.55 -5.81
C TRP A 647 0.29 -14.41 -6.48
N ALA A 648 0.80 -13.94 -7.61
CA ALA A 648 1.74 -14.64 -8.48
C ALA A 648 3.10 -14.79 -7.81
N ARG A 649 3.66 -16.00 -7.89
CA ARG A 649 5.04 -16.26 -7.52
C ARG A 649 5.85 -16.44 -8.79
N GLU A 650 7.08 -15.95 -8.78
CA GLU A 650 8.01 -16.25 -9.85
C GLU A 650 8.56 -17.67 -9.69
N VAL A 651 8.48 -18.45 -10.76
CA VAL A 651 9.11 -19.75 -10.90
C VAL A 651 9.95 -19.75 -12.18
N ARG A 652 11.09 -20.45 -12.16
CA ARG A 652 12.02 -20.43 -13.29
C ARG A 652 12.41 -21.83 -13.74
N VAL A 653 12.57 -22.00 -15.05
CA VAL A 653 13.11 -23.22 -15.67
C VAL A 653 14.31 -22.90 -16.55
N PRO A 654 15.38 -23.71 -16.55
CA PRO A 654 16.55 -23.46 -17.37
C PRO A 654 16.26 -23.57 -18.88
N LEU A 655 16.83 -22.66 -19.68
CA LEU A 655 16.78 -22.73 -21.15
C LEU A 655 17.87 -23.63 -21.76
N ALA A 656 18.75 -24.20 -20.92
CA ALA A 656 19.79 -25.12 -21.36
C ALA A 656 19.23 -26.34 -22.12
N ALA A 657 18.05 -26.84 -21.73
CA ALA A 657 17.39 -27.95 -22.41
C ALA A 657 16.96 -27.58 -23.85
N ALA A 658 16.40 -26.39 -24.06
CA ALA A 658 16.05 -25.88 -25.40
C ALA A 658 17.30 -25.68 -26.27
N THR A 659 18.37 -25.15 -25.70
CA THR A 659 19.65 -24.96 -26.41
C THR A 659 20.23 -26.30 -26.87
N ARG A 660 20.26 -27.30 -25.99
CA ARG A 660 20.72 -28.66 -26.35
C ARG A 660 19.84 -29.34 -27.39
N ALA A 661 18.55 -29.05 -27.39
CA ALA A 661 17.60 -29.56 -28.38
C ALA A 661 17.65 -28.79 -29.71
N GLY A 662 18.53 -27.78 -29.86
CA GLY A 662 18.70 -27.05 -31.11
C GLY A 662 17.59 -26.06 -31.46
N LEU A 663 16.76 -25.66 -30.48
CA LEU A 663 15.68 -24.68 -30.72
C LEU A 663 16.24 -23.31 -31.10
N ASP A 664 15.60 -22.63 -32.07
CA ASP A 664 15.90 -21.23 -32.36
C ASP A 664 15.28 -20.30 -31.31
N LEU A 665 16.05 -19.99 -30.27
CA LEU A 665 15.64 -19.06 -29.20
C LEU A 665 15.36 -17.64 -29.69
N ARG A 666 15.69 -17.28 -30.94
CA ARG A 666 15.32 -15.96 -31.51
C ARG A 666 13.85 -15.88 -31.90
N ARG A 667 13.20 -17.04 -32.10
CA ARG A 667 11.86 -17.14 -32.66
C ARG A 667 11.01 -18.17 -31.93
N ILE A 668 10.77 -17.94 -30.64
CA ILE A 668 9.87 -18.79 -29.85
C ILE A 668 8.41 -18.47 -30.22
N ALA A 669 7.69 -19.49 -30.69
CA ALA A 669 6.32 -19.37 -31.20
C ALA A 669 5.25 -19.83 -30.20
N SER A 670 5.59 -20.64 -29.20
CA SER A 670 4.63 -20.97 -28.14
C SER A 670 5.27 -21.42 -26.83
N LEU A 671 4.57 -21.17 -25.73
CA LEU A 671 4.76 -21.76 -24.42
C LEU A 671 3.70 -22.83 -24.18
N GLU A 672 4.07 -23.96 -23.58
CA GLU A 672 3.15 -24.98 -23.10
C GLU A 672 3.28 -25.18 -21.60
N LEU A 673 2.13 -25.27 -20.92
CA LEU A 673 2.01 -25.65 -19.52
C LEU A 673 1.19 -26.93 -19.42
N THR A 674 1.74 -27.98 -18.81
CA THR A 674 1.03 -29.27 -18.64
C THR A 674 0.88 -29.59 -17.15
N PRO A 675 -0.36 -29.62 -16.61
CA PRO A 675 -0.57 -29.92 -15.20
C PRO A 675 -0.27 -31.38 -14.87
N ARG A 676 0.37 -31.60 -13.71
CA ARG A 676 0.74 -32.94 -13.21
C ARG A 676 -0.05 -33.35 -11.96
N THR A 677 -0.94 -32.50 -11.48
CA THR A 677 -1.89 -32.83 -10.41
C THR A 677 -3.20 -33.33 -10.99
N ARG A 678 -3.93 -34.15 -10.22
CA ARG A 678 -5.19 -34.76 -10.67
C ARG A 678 -6.23 -33.72 -11.09
N SER A 679 -6.31 -32.61 -10.37
CA SER A 679 -7.15 -31.46 -10.71
C SER A 679 -6.50 -30.20 -10.14
N GLY A 680 -6.98 -29.03 -10.57
CA GLY A 680 -6.53 -27.76 -10.03
C GLY A 680 -6.88 -26.57 -10.92
N GLN A 681 -6.43 -25.41 -10.45
CA GLN A 681 -6.52 -24.13 -11.14
C GLN A 681 -5.18 -23.40 -10.99
N ALA A 682 -4.83 -22.61 -12.00
CA ALA A 682 -3.66 -21.74 -11.99
C ALA A 682 -3.89 -20.57 -12.93
N TRP A 683 -3.20 -19.47 -12.66
CA TRP A 683 -3.19 -18.30 -13.54
C TRP A 683 -1.74 -17.94 -13.85
N LEU A 684 -1.46 -17.74 -15.13
CA LEU A 684 -0.18 -17.23 -15.62
C LEU A 684 -0.34 -15.74 -15.91
N MET A 685 0.38 -14.92 -15.15
CA MET A 685 0.43 -13.46 -15.36
C MET A 685 1.30 -13.10 -16.55
N ASP A 686 2.47 -13.72 -16.68
CA ASP A 686 3.36 -13.59 -17.83
C ASP A 686 4.50 -14.63 -17.79
N ALA A 687 5.26 -14.70 -18.88
CA ALA A 687 6.53 -15.41 -18.94
C ALA A 687 7.60 -14.62 -19.70
N TRP A 688 8.82 -14.58 -19.16
CA TRP A 688 9.94 -13.78 -19.65
C TRP A 688 11.22 -14.61 -19.80
N GLY A 689 12.01 -14.34 -20.84
CA GLY A 689 13.40 -14.78 -20.84
C GLY A 689 14.16 -14.00 -19.77
N TRP A 690 14.88 -14.68 -18.89
CA TRP A 690 15.58 -14.09 -17.76
C TRP A 690 17.07 -14.42 -17.78
N ARG A 691 17.89 -13.43 -17.42
CA ARG A 691 19.31 -13.60 -17.12
C ARG A 691 19.68 -12.79 -15.87
N PRO A 692 20.74 -13.17 -15.14
CA PRO A 692 21.18 -12.42 -13.98
C PRO A 692 21.65 -11.00 -14.35
N GLY A 693 21.34 -10.04 -13.48
CA GLY A 693 21.90 -8.68 -13.49
C GLY A 693 20.84 -7.58 -13.48
N THR A 694 21.23 -6.41 -12.97
CA THR A 694 20.45 -5.17 -13.00
C THR A 694 21.18 -4.15 -13.89
N PRO A 695 20.69 -3.90 -15.12
CA PRO A 695 21.26 -2.86 -15.98
C PRO A 695 21.23 -1.50 -15.28
N ALA A 696 22.24 -0.66 -15.56
CA ALA A 696 22.19 0.74 -15.15
C ALA A 696 20.98 1.41 -15.82
N VAL A 697 20.29 2.26 -15.05
CA VAL A 697 19.07 2.97 -15.45
C VAL A 697 19.36 4.45 -15.58
#